data_AF-A0A6P0TEI5-F1
#
_entry.id   AF-A0A6P0TEI5-F1
#
_cell.length_a   1.000
_cell.length_b   1.000
_cell.length_c   1.000
_cell.angle_alpha   90.00
_cell.angle_beta   90.00
_cell.angle_gamma   90.00
#
_symmetry.space_group_name_H-M   'P 1'
#
loop_
_entity.id
_entity.type
_entity.pdbx_description
1 polymer ?
#
loop_
_entity_poly.entity_id
_entity_poly.type
_entity_poly.pdbx_seq_one_letter_code
_entity_poly.pdbx_strand_id
1 'polypeptide(L)'
;MTRYHLAQFIRRSPQWARLLGRGILTVALLGSGILSVTRVSATAPPPIMTVAPTEARRNTASVGVVQSPDNLADWPTIMARLNRANIAYQMIDWEDSDRLSDFSDFSTLMLPNITQVSRRQATALEAFVGQGGNLIVTGAFGSQASSSVQRQLRSLVGAYWAADLPQPSRLRPASYRLDMDDMGSVSVVQGGVLMPIGLRSDTLATWEESVELNLPDRATPVELQTRGAPAVVTTARTTFLGWDWGSGDADTALDSAWMAMAFNLAPVADESRNLSSEPIAESVSPPQPIAAPMSSPQPLPEATIATSAPTHVQPTYSPVVEADPAASTTAASEQSDSRPTLQPVQSSDPETAVEDIPTAANPPLVSRRRRNPPPQWVPVQPPTQPSNPNVPTGNLDPAEQTAPPGLNIGEGAQPISVLEAIAMEQELKNVMGRFESALLSANAAAYPTSLQLQPVQAAAASSTPTSDPESGDTTEPSSILVASTGSSLATTTARAAQASYDILQQAKALSDRFTTALAAQDYTAARNHWLQARQLLWDHFPSDRPTHQTEIRAIWFDRGSIVAAGNRQGLAERFDRLAATGINTVFFETVNASYPIYPSNVAPERNPLIPHHWDPLADAVELAHERGMELHAWVWTFAAGNQRHNALVNQPNSYPGPLLAAHPTWANYDNAGRMIPPGQTKPFLDPANPQVRSYLRRLFTEIVTEYDVDGLQLDYIRYPFQDPSAGRSYGYGQAARRQFQRQTGVDPRTLRPSDRALWETWTEFRTQQIDTFVAEVSSHLRQHRPDLLLSAAVFPLSHHERMQKLQQNWEQWARQGEIDLIVTMSYAMDTNRLQQLTMPWLTEPANDLGTALVLPGIRLLNLPDSVTIDQIQALRDLPANGYALFAVENLVGNPNLQAIFSQTQGEPSVTTTPIPYRQPFATAAARFANLNQEWNYLLEGDRLWIRDHEQAEWHHQSQTLQTSLQQLAQQPSPESFALANTNLQQYQANFDQWMALYDLEHSYRVQTWSNHLNTISQLLEYGAHQLAQPAHGRHPLIP
;
A
#
# COMPACT_ATOMS: atom_id res chain seq x y z
N MET A 1 -18.09 17.55 29.83
CA MET A 1 -17.45 16.24 29.58
C MET A 1 -18.15 15.57 28.41
N THR A 2 -17.43 15.01 27.44
CA THR A 2 -17.99 14.23 26.34
C THR A 2 -18.31 12.79 26.75
N ARG A 3 -19.10 12.05 25.95
CA ARG A 3 -19.47 10.64 26.19
C ARG A 3 -18.24 9.75 26.47
N TYR A 4 -17.13 10.01 25.76
CA TYR A 4 -15.85 9.29 25.93
C TYR A 4 -15.29 9.39 27.37
N HIS A 5 -15.29 10.59 27.96
CA HIS A 5 -14.81 10.77 29.33
C HIS A 5 -15.73 10.13 30.38
N LEU A 6 -17.04 10.11 30.15
CA LEU A 6 -17.98 9.41 31.03
C LEU A 6 -17.77 7.89 30.98
N ALA A 7 -17.54 7.32 29.80
CA ALA A 7 -17.19 5.91 29.63
C ALA A 7 -15.86 5.54 30.31
N GLN A 8 -14.83 6.38 30.15
CA GLN A 8 -13.54 6.26 30.86
C GLN A 8 -13.73 6.31 32.39
N PHE A 9 -14.55 7.23 32.91
CA PHE A 9 -14.82 7.37 34.35
C PHE A 9 -15.55 6.15 34.93
N ILE A 10 -16.59 5.67 34.24
CA ILE A 10 -17.35 4.47 34.66
C ILE A 10 -16.48 3.21 34.61
N ARG A 11 -15.67 3.00 33.56
CA ARG A 11 -14.72 1.87 33.46
C ARG A 11 -13.68 1.87 34.59
N ARG A 12 -13.27 3.03 35.11
CA ARG A 12 -12.26 3.15 36.18
C ARG A 12 -12.83 3.03 37.61
N SER A 13 -14.14 2.86 37.79
CA SER A 13 -14.78 2.78 39.13
C SER A 13 -15.69 1.56 39.30
N PRO A 14 -15.19 0.45 39.90
CA PRO A 14 -15.94 -0.81 40.03
C PRO A 14 -17.28 -0.75 40.77
N GLN A 15 -17.49 0.25 41.64
CA GLN A 15 -18.73 0.42 42.39
C GLN A 15 -19.87 0.96 41.51
N TRP A 16 -19.58 1.90 40.60
CA TRP A 16 -20.58 2.49 39.70
C TRP A 16 -21.05 1.50 38.64
N ALA A 17 -20.13 0.75 38.03
CA ALA A 17 -20.47 -0.30 37.08
C ALA A 17 -21.41 -1.37 37.68
N ARG A 18 -21.21 -1.75 38.96
CA ARG A 18 -22.06 -2.72 39.68
C ARG A 18 -23.45 -2.20 40.03
N LEU A 19 -23.65 -0.88 40.11
CA LEU A 19 -24.96 -0.26 40.39
C LEU A 19 -25.78 -0.08 39.09
N LEU A 20 -25.12 0.33 38.00
CA LEU A 20 -25.72 0.41 36.67
C LEU A 20 -26.10 -0.99 36.15
N GLY A 21 -25.19 -1.97 36.23
CA GLY A 21 -25.44 -3.36 35.83
C GLY A 21 -26.44 -4.13 36.70
N ARG A 22 -27.08 -3.48 37.68
CA ARG A 22 -28.20 -4.00 38.47
C ARG A 22 -29.50 -3.18 38.32
N GLY A 23 -29.52 -2.17 37.45
CA GLY A 23 -30.71 -1.34 37.20
C GLY A 23 -31.15 -0.45 38.37
N ILE A 24 -30.28 -0.23 39.37
CA ILE A 24 -30.63 0.50 40.62
C ILE A 24 -30.61 2.02 40.40
N LEU A 25 -29.86 2.48 39.39
CA LEU A 25 -29.58 3.87 39.07
C LEU A 25 -29.66 4.09 37.56
N THR A 26 -30.25 5.21 37.15
CA THR A 26 -30.28 5.67 35.76
C THR A 26 -29.59 7.03 35.68
N VAL A 27 -28.78 7.24 34.63
CA VAL A 27 -28.02 8.48 34.39
C VAL A 27 -28.39 9.02 33.02
N ALA A 28 -28.79 10.28 32.97
CA ALA A 28 -29.12 10.98 31.73
C ALA A 28 -28.21 12.21 31.55
N LEU A 29 -27.75 12.40 30.31
CA LEU A 29 -27.06 13.60 29.84
C LEU A 29 -28.05 14.40 29.00
N LEU A 30 -28.39 15.61 29.45
CA LEU A 30 -29.14 16.59 28.66
C LEU A 30 -28.15 17.52 27.93
N GLY A 31 -28.58 18.10 26.80
CA GLY A 31 -27.70 18.70 25.79
C GLY A 31 -26.76 19.82 26.28
N SER A 32 -27.07 20.47 27.40
CA SER A 32 -26.26 21.54 28.03
C SER A 32 -25.25 21.04 29.07
N GLY A 33 -25.00 19.72 29.16
CA GLY A 33 -23.84 19.17 29.86
C GLY A 33 -23.99 18.94 31.37
N ILE A 34 -25.17 19.16 31.94
CA ILE A 34 -25.50 18.83 33.33
C ILE A 34 -25.94 17.36 33.42
N LEU A 35 -25.40 16.61 34.38
CA LEU A 35 -25.85 15.24 34.69
C LEU A 35 -27.08 15.27 35.61
N SER A 36 -28.05 14.38 35.32
CA SER A 36 -29.08 14.00 36.29
C SER A 36 -28.96 12.51 36.63
N VAL A 37 -29.20 12.17 37.90
CA VAL A 37 -28.99 10.84 38.47
C VAL A 37 -30.16 10.50 39.39
N THR A 38 -30.95 9.48 39.03
CA THR A 38 -32.13 9.05 39.79
C THR A 38 -32.11 7.56 40.10
N ARG A 39 -32.71 7.21 41.24
CA ARG A 39 -32.73 5.85 41.82
C ARG A 39 -34.12 5.25 41.68
N VAL A 40 -34.21 4.01 41.20
CA VAL A 40 -35.49 3.33 40.93
C VAL A 40 -35.90 2.46 42.13
N SER A 41 -37.18 2.54 42.51
CA SER A 41 -37.83 1.68 43.51
C SER A 41 -39.00 0.94 42.85
N ALA A 42 -39.25 -0.32 43.20
CA ALA A 42 -40.16 -1.20 42.46
C ALA A 42 -41.34 -1.71 43.33
N THR A 43 -42.58 -1.39 42.93
CA THR A 43 -43.83 -2.03 43.41
C THR A 43 -45.01 -1.81 42.45
N ALA A 44 -45.75 -2.89 42.16
CA ALA A 44 -47.14 -2.96 41.66
C ALA A 44 -47.52 -2.54 40.19
N PRO A 45 -48.40 -3.32 39.50
CA PRO A 45 -49.07 -2.99 38.23
C PRO A 45 -50.62 -2.90 38.36
N PRO A 46 -51.43 -2.84 37.28
CA PRO A 46 -51.38 -2.05 36.03
C PRO A 46 -52.58 -1.04 35.99
N PRO A 47 -52.93 -0.41 34.84
CA PRO A 47 -53.93 -1.04 33.95
C PRO A 47 -53.71 -0.78 32.43
N ILE A 48 -54.52 -1.45 31.60
CA ILE A 48 -54.56 -1.27 30.14
C ILE A 48 -55.46 -0.08 29.79
N MET A 49 -55.06 0.77 28.83
CA MET A 49 -55.99 1.64 28.11
C MET A 49 -55.64 1.67 26.62
N THR A 50 -56.62 1.36 25.76
CA THR A 50 -56.49 1.42 24.30
C THR A 50 -56.68 2.84 23.79
N VAL A 51 -55.81 3.28 22.87
CA VAL A 51 -55.98 4.48 22.06
C VAL A 51 -55.71 4.10 20.60
N ALA A 52 -56.58 4.53 19.69
CA ALA A 52 -56.45 4.27 18.25
C ALA A 52 -55.28 5.08 17.64
N PRO A 53 -54.66 4.62 16.55
CA PRO A 53 -53.45 5.25 16.02
C PRO A 53 -53.74 6.66 15.48
N THR A 54 -52.93 7.62 15.90
CA THR A 54 -52.70 8.86 15.14
C THR A 54 -51.49 8.63 14.24
N GLU A 55 -51.54 9.12 13.01
CA GLU A 55 -50.58 8.77 11.95
C GLU A 55 -49.19 9.37 12.16
N ALA A 56 -48.35 8.67 12.92
CA ALA A 56 -46.90 8.88 12.90
C ALA A 56 -46.36 8.36 11.55
N ARG A 57 -45.72 9.24 10.77
CA ARG A 57 -45.06 8.86 9.50
C ARG A 57 -44.07 7.73 9.74
N ARG A 58 -44.22 6.61 9.03
CA ARG A 58 -43.20 5.56 8.98
C ARG A 58 -42.02 6.07 8.14
N ASN A 59 -40.85 6.21 8.76
CA ASN A 59 -39.58 6.31 8.04
C ASN A 59 -38.81 5.02 8.33
N THR A 60 -39.08 3.98 7.52
CA THR A 60 -38.55 2.62 7.67
C THR A 60 -38.48 1.97 6.29
N ALA A 61 -37.37 1.30 5.97
CA ALA A 61 -37.03 0.69 4.66
C ALA A 61 -36.59 1.67 3.56
N SER A 62 -35.27 1.90 3.48
CA SER A 62 -34.58 2.50 2.31
C SER A 62 -34.02 1.43 1.35
N VAL A 63 -34.52 0.20 1.42
CA VAL A 63 -34.12 -0.92 0.56
C VAL A 63 -35.24 -1.23 -0.42
N GLY A 64 -34.95 -1.11 -1.71
CA GLY A 64 -35.82 -1.58 -2.80
C GLY A 64 -35.44 -3.00 -3.21
N VAL A 65 -36.41 -3.91 -3.33
CA VAL A 65 -36.20 -5.27 -3.86
C VAL A 65 -37.02 -5.44 -5.13
N VAL A 66 -36.34 -5.75 -6.23
CA VAL A 66 -36.93 -5.79 -7.57
C VAL A 66 -37.59 -7.15 -7.84
N GLN A 67 -38.91 -7.15 -8.02
CA GLN A 67 -39.67 -8.27 -8.56
C GLN A 67 -39.66 -8.21 -10.10
N SER A 68 -39.38 -9.32 -10.76
CA SER A 68 -39.34 -9.42 -12.22
C SER A 68 -39.91 -10.77 -12.71
N PRO A 69 -40.24 -10.92 -13.99
CA PRO A 69 -40.65 -12.22 -14.56
C PRO A 69 -39.64 -13.34 -14.28
N ASP A 70 -38.35 -13.03 -14.27
CA ASP A 70 -37.26 -13.99 -14.03
C ASP A 70 -37.26 -14.56 -12.59
N ASN A 71 -37.73 -13.78 -11.60
CA ASN A 71 -37.71 -14.17 -10.18
C ASN A 71 -39.10 -14.41 -9.56
N LEU A 72 -40.18 -14.26 -10.34
CA LEU A 72 -41.56 -14.36 -9.89
C LEU A 72 -41.91 -15.74 -9.28
N ALA A 73 -41.27 -16.82 -9.75
CA ALA A 73 -41.49 -18.17 -9.25
C ALA A 73 -40.91 -18.38 -7.84
N ASP A 74 -39.70 -17.89 -7.58
CA ASP A 74 -39.02 -17.97 -6.29
C ASP A 74 -39.43 -16.86 -5.31
N TRP A 75 -40.21 -15.88 -5.77
CA TRP A 75 -40.61 -14.71 -4.98
C TRP A 75 -41.17 -15.01 -3.56
N PRO A 76 -42.01 -16.05 -3.34
CA PRO A 76 -42.44 -16.42 -1.98
C PRO A 76 -41.28 -16.79 -1.06
N THR A 77 -40.24 -17.42 -1.60
CA THR A 77 -39.04 -17.86 -0.89
C THR A 77 -38.06 -16.70 -0.69
N ILE A 78 -37.89 -15.83 -1.70
CA ILE A 78 -37.16 -14.55 -1.60
C ILE A 78 -37.72 -13.71 -0.43
N MET A 79 -39.05 -13.49 -0.39
CA MET A 79 -39.71 -12.78 0.71
C MET A 79 -39.49 -13.46 2.06
N ALA A 80 -39.54 -14.80 2.12
CA ALA A 80 -39.33 -15.55 3.36
C ALA A 80 -37.88 -15.38 3.89
N ARG A 81 -36.87 -15.38 3.01
CA ARG A 81 -35.46 -15.17 3.38
C ARG A 81 -35.19 -13.72 3.82
N LEU A 82 -35.77 -12.72 3.14
CA LEU A 82 -35.68 -11.31 3.55
C LEU A 82 -36.29 -11.06 4.94
N ASN A 83 -37.49 -11.60 5.18
CA ASN A 83 -38.15 -11.55 6.49
C ASN A 83 -37.32 -12.25 7.58
N ARG A 84 -36.69 -13.39 7.27
CA ARG A 84 -35.81 -14.12 8.19
C ARG A 84 -34.54 -13.33 8.55
N ALA A 85 -33.99 -12.60 7.60
CA ALA A 85 -32.84 -11.71 7.79
C ALA A 85 -33.20 -10.38 8.51
N ASN A 86 -34.48 -10.16 8.85
CA ASN A 86 -35.00 -8.94 9.47
C ASN A 86 -34.71 -7.67 8.63
N ILE A 87 -34.69 -7.82 7.31
CA ILE A 87 -34.49 -6.71 6.37
C ILE A 87 -35.86 -6.07 6.10
N ALA A 88 -36.00 -4.78 6.36
CA ALA A 88 -37.19 -4.02 5.98
C ALA A 88 -36.99 -3.49 4.55
N TYR A 89 -37.85 -3.92 3.62
CA TYR A 89 -37.76 -3.60 2.20
C TYR A 89 -39.11 -3.11 1.64
N GLN A 90 -39.05 -2.49 0.46
CA GLN A 90 -40.21 -2.21 -0.39
C GLN A 90 -40.05 -2.97 -1.72
N MET A 91 -41.16 -3.43 -2.28
CA MET A 91 -41.18 -4.10 -3.60
C MET A 91 -41.11 -3.04 -4.71
N ILE A 92 -40.29 -3.30 -5.73
CA ILE A 92 -40.24 -2.54 -6.98
C ILE A 92 -40.67 -3.49 -8.10
N ASP A 93 -41.61 -3.08 -8.95
CA ASP A 93 -41.94 -3.82 -10.17
C ASP A 93 -40.94 -3.49 -11.29
N TRP A 94 -40.27 -4.50 -11.83
CA TRP A 94 -39.24 -4.31 -12.84
C TRP A 94 -39.79 -3.85 -14.19
N GLU A 95 -41.01 -4.23 -14.57
CA GLU A 95 -41.53 -3.93 -15.91
C GLU A 95 -41.87 -2.44 -16.08
N ASP A 96 -42.36 -1.79 -15.02
CA ASP A 96 -42.71 -0.36 -15.00
C ASP A 96 -41.55 0.58 -14.58
N SER A 97 -40.44 0.05 -14.03
CA SER A 97 -39.32 0.85 -13.51
C SER A 97 -38.20 1.04 -14.54
N ASP A 98 -38.24 2.15 -15.29
CA ASP A 98 -37.28 2.46 -16.37
C ASP A 98 -36.44 3.74 -16.16
N ARG A 99 -36.51 4.35 -14.97
CA ARG A 99 -35.96 5.70 -14.67
C ARG A 99 -35.38 5.82 -13.26
N LEU A 100 -34.48 6.80 -13.10
CA LEU A 100 -33.91 7.17 -11.80
C LEU A 100 -34.96 7.59 -10.76
N SER A 101 -36.08 8.21 -11.17
CA SER A 101 -37.20 8.58 -10.29
C SER A 101 -37.74 7.39 -9.51
N ASP A 102 -37.73 6.22 -10.14
CA ASP A 102 -38.39 5.00 -9.69
C ASP A 102 -37.55 4.30 -8.61
N PHE A 103 -36.28 4.73 -8.46
CA PHE A 103 -35.31 4.26 -7.46
C PHE A 103 -34.94 5.32 -6.42
N SER A 104 -35.44 6.56 -6.54
CA SER A 104 -34.95 7.71 -5.76
C SER A 104 -35.24 7.67 -4.26
N ASP A 105 -36.20 6.87 -3.82
CA ASP A 105 -36.55 6.69 -2.39
C ASP A 105 -35.66 5.66 -1.65
N PHE A 106 -34.68 5.05 -2.34
CA PHE A 106 -33.86 3.96 -1.81
C PHE A 106 -32.37 4.31 -1.72
N SER A 107 -31.70 3.80 -0.69
CA SER A 107 -30.23 3.83 -0.57
C SER A 107 -29.57 2.60 -1.18
N THR A 108 -30.31 1.49 -1.26
CA THR A 108 -29.82 0.21 -1.78
C THR A 108 -30.91 -0.47 -2.60
N LEU A 109 -30.56 -0.94 -3.81
CA LEU A 109 -31.42 -1.81 -4.62
C LEU A 109 -30.89 -3.24 -4.58
N MET A 110 -31.80 -4.20 -4.41
CA MET A 110 -31.53 -5.63 -4.54
C MET A 110 -32.24 -6.17 -5.78
N LEU A 111 -31.49 -6.80 -6.68
CA LEU A 111 -31.97 -7.34 -7.95
C LEU A 111 -31.76 -8.86 -7.98
N PRO A 112 -32.67 -9.65 -7.35
CA PRO A 112 -32.48 -11.08 -7.25
C PRO A 112 -32.70 -11.78 -8.59
N ASN A 113 -31.66 -12.46 -9.09
CA ASN A 113 -31.68 -13.42 -10.19
C ASN A 113 -32.19 -12.86 -11.55
N ILE A 114 -32.01 -11.56 -11.80
CA ILE A 114 -32.57 -10.86 -12.98
C ILE A 114 -31.64 -11.00 -14.19
N THR A 115 -31.96 -11.94 -15.09
CA THR A 115 -31.18 -12.22 -16.31
C THR A 115 -31.50 -11.24 -17.46
N GLN A 116 -32.73 -10.72 -17.50
CA GLN A 116 -33.23 -9.81 -18.52
C GLN A 116 -33.21 -8.34 -18.06
N VAL A 117 -32.44 -7.50 -18.78
CA VAL A 117 -32.28 -6.08 -18.49
C VAL A 117 -32.32 -5.27 -19.79
N SER A 118 -33.22 -4.29 -19.86
CA SER A 118 -33.30 -3.33 -20.97
C SER A 118 -32.24 -2.23 -20.87
N ARG A 119 -31.97 -1.51 -21.97
CA ARG A 119 -31.04 -0.37 -21.96
C ARG A 119 -31.50 0.75 -21.01
N ARG A 120 -32.81 0.99 -20.88
CA ARG A 120 -33.33 2.06 -20.01
C ARG A 120 -33.11 1.71 -18.54
N GLN A 121 -33.50 0.50 -18.13
CA GLN A 121 -33.21 -0.04 -16.80
C GLN A 121 -31.70 0.02 -16.47
N ALA A 122 -30.83 -0.40 -17.39
CA ALA A 122 -29.38 -0.32 -17.19
C ALA A 122 -28.89 1.12 -16.97
N THR A 123 -29.34 2.09 -17.79
CA THR A 123 -29.03 3.52 -17.60
C THR A 123 -29.64 4.09 -16.32
N ALA A 124 -30.80 3.61 -15.88
CA ALA A 124 -31.43 4.03 -14.62
C ALA A 124 -30.66 3.51 -13.38
N LEU A 125 -30.18 2.26 -13.42
CA LEU A 125 -29.29 1.71 -12.38
C LEU A 125 -27.93 2.42 -12.36
N GLU A 126 -27.39 2.76 -13.53
CA GLU A 126 -26.13 3.51 -13.68
C GLU A 126 -26.26 4.92 -13.08
N ALA A 127 -27.35 5.63 -13.38
CA ALA A 127 -27.65 6.92 -12.77
C ALA A 127 -27.86 6.83 -11.25
N PHE A 128 -28.48 5.75 -10.76
CA PHE A 128 -28.70 5.51 -9.33
C PHE A 128 -27.37 5.30 -8.57
N VAL A 129 -26.47 4.47 -9.11
CA VAL A 129 -25.12 4.29 -8.53
C VAL A 129 -24.29 5.57 -8.63
N GLY A 130 -24.43 6.33 -9.73
CA GLY A 130 -23.79 7.64 -9.91
C GLY A 130 -24.21 8.68 -8.86
N GLN A 131 -25.42 8.56 -8.27
CA GLN A 131 -25.87 9.39 -7.15
C GLN A 131 -25.50 8.82 -5.77
N GLY A 132 -24.73 7.73 -5.72
CA GLY A 132 -24.26 7.11 -4.49
C GLY A 132 -25.21 6.06 -3.91
N GLY A 133 -26.16 5.55 -4.69
CA GLY A 133 -26.91 4.34 -4.37
C GLY A 133 -26.04 3.08 -4.44
N ASN A 134 -26.42 2.03 -3.71
CA ASN A 134 -25.69 0.75 -3.67
C ASN A 134 -26.50 -0.38 -4.34
N LEU A 135 -25.84 -1.33 -5.01
CA LEU A 135 -26.49 -2.48 -5.66
C LEU A 135 -26.13 -3.81 -5.00
N ILE A 136 -27.12 -4.69 -4.85
CA ILE A 136 -26.93 -6.11 -4.53
C ILE A 136 -27.55 -6.92 -5.67
N VAL A 137 -26.72 -7.65 -6.44
CA VAL A 137 -27.17 -8.45 -7.59
C VAL A 137 -26.85 -9.92 -7.36
N THR A 138 -27.72 -10.82 -7.80
CA THR A 138 -27.58 -12.28 -7.59
C THR A 138 -27.96 -13.06 -8.84
N GLY A 139 -27.60 -14.34 -8.89
CA GLY A 139 -27.88 -15.22 -10.03
C GLY A 139 -27.18 -14.78 -11.33
N ALA A 140 -27.65 -15.27 -12.48
CA ALA A 140 -27.07 -14.94 -13.78
C ALA A 140 -27.41 -13.52 -14.28
N PHE A 141 -27.11 -12.50 -13.47
CA PHE A 141 -27.56 -11.11 -13.67
C PHE A 141 -27.16 -10.54 -15.03
N GLY A 142 -28.14 -10.02 -15.78
CA GLY A 142 -27.97 -9.44 -17.11
C GLY A 142 -27.51 -10.41 -18.22
N SER A 143 -27.41 -11.72 -17.95
CA SER A 143 -26.86 -12.72 -18.88
C SER A 143 -27.62 -12.84 -20.20
N GLN A 144 -28.92 -12.53 -20.22
CA GLN A 144 -29.76 -12.58 -21.44
C GLN A 144 -29.93 -11.20 -22.12
N ALA A 145 -29.43 -10.12 -21.52
CA ALA A 145 -29.50 -8.78 -22.08
C ALA A 145 -28.66 -8.65 -23.38
N SER A 146 -28.98 -7.65 -24.22
CA SER A 146 -28.21 -7.39 -25.45
C SER A 146 -26.72 -7.13 -25.15
N SER A 147 -25.80 -7.50 -26.05
CA SER A 147 -24.36 -7.30 -25.87
C SER A 147 -23.94 -5.84 -25.65
N SER A 148 -24.77 -4.87 -26.04
CA SER A 148 -24.56 -3.46 -25.70
C SER A 148 -24.81 -3.18 -24.20
N VAL A 149 -25.89 -3.75 -23.66
CA VAL A 149 -26.28 -3.62 -22.25
C VAL A 149 -25.40 -4.49 -21.35
N GLN A 150 -25.00 -5.69 -21.78
CA GLN A 150 -24.04 -6.51 -21.03
C GLN A 150 -22.71 -5.80 -20.77
N ARG A 151 -22.22 -4.96 -21.69
CA ARG A 151 -20.99 -4.16 -21.47
C ARG A 151 -21.22 -3.03 -20.46
N GLN A 152 -22.36 -2.35 -20.52
CA GLN A 152 -22.77 -1.33 -19.55
C GLN A 152 -22.92 -1.93 -18.14
N LEU A 153 -23.63 -3.06 -18.01
CA LEU A 153 -23.82 -3.75 -16.73
C LEU A 153 -22.50 -4.30 -16.16
N ARG A 154 -21.57 -4.80 -17.00
CA ARG A 154 -20.22 -5.17 -16.56
C ARG A 154 -19.51 -4.00 -15.87
N SER A 155 -19.50 -2.84 -16.53
CA SER A 155 -18.89 -1.61 -16.01
C SER A 155 -19.51 -1.18 -14.69
N LEU A 156 -20.85 -1.17 -14.61
CA LEU A 156 -21.63 -0.77 -13.43
C LEU A 156 -21.48 -1.71 -12.23
N VAL A 157 -21.51 -3.02 -12.47
CA VAL A 157 -21.51 -4.05 -11.41
C VAL A 157 -20.09 -4.36 -10.92
N GLY A 158 -19.07 -4.10 -11.74
CA GLY A 158 -17.69 -4.57 -11.51
C GLY A 158 -17.50 -6.05 -11.80
N ALA A 159 -18.56 -6.79 -12.16
CA ALA A 159 -18.45 -8.17 -12.59
C ALA A 159 -19.59 -8.64 -13.52
N TYR A 160 -19.41 -9.82 -14.12
CA TYR A 160 -20.47 -10.56 -14.83
C TYR A 160 -20.47 -12.05 -14.50
N TRP A 161 -21.56 -12.73 -14.83
CA TRP A 161 -21.66 -14.19 -14.81
C TRP A 161 -20.97 -14.78 -16.04
N ALA A 162 -19.89 -15.55 -15.87
CA ALA A 162 -19.14 -16.13 -16.98
C ALA A 162 -19.67 -17.50 -17.43
N ALA A 163 -19.94 -18.39 -16.47
CA ALA A 163 -20.35 -19.76 -16.72
C ALA A 163 -20.99 -20.36 -15.46
N ASP A 164 -21.95 -21.26 -15.65
CA ASP A 164 -22.56 -22.02 -14.55
C ASP A 164 -21.57 -23.04 -13.98
N LEU A 165 -21.69 -23.36 -12.69
CA LEU A 165 -20.99 -24.49 -12.11
C LEU A 165 -21.56 -25.81 -12.64
N PRO A 166 -20.72 -26.81 -12.99
CA PRO A 166 -21.21 -28.09 -13.48
C PRO A 166 -21.96 -28.92 -12.42
N GLN A 167 -21.74 -28.63 -11.12
CA GLN A 167 -22.44 -29.20 -9.96
C GLN A 167 -22.39 -28.19 -8.79
N PRO A 168 -23.27 -28.33 -7.77
CA PRO A 168 -23.23 -27.49 -6.57
C PRO A 168 -21.88 -27.55 -5.85
N SER A 169 -21.38 -26.41 -5.37
CA SER A 169 -20.08 -26.30 -4.71
C SER A 169 -20.15 -25.45 -3.44
N ARG A 170 -19.07 -25.42 -2.66
CA ARG A 170 -18.94 -24.65 -1.42
C ARG A 170 -18.27 -23.30 -1.63
N LEU A 171 -18.69 -22.33 -0.83
CA LEU A 171 -18.09 -20.99 -0.79
C LEU A 171 -16.96 -20.94 0.25
N ARG A 172 -15.75 -20.61 -0.22
CA ARG A 172 -14.58 -20.32 0.58
C ARG A 172 -14.26 -18.82 0.54
N PRO A 173 -14.37 -18.09 1.67
CA PRO A 173 -13.96 -16.69 1.74
C PRO A 173 -12.53 -16.46 1.25
N ALA A 174 -12.35 -15.44 0.42
CA ALA A 174 -11.06 -14.98 -0.07
C ALA A 174 -10.43 -13.93 0.87
N SER A 175 -11.25 -13.25 1.68
CA SER A 175 -10.79 -12.33 2.73
C SER A 175 -11.21 -12.77 4.14
N TYR A 176 -10.35 -12.47 5.11
CA TYR A 176 -10.49 -12.78 6.53
C TYR A 176 -11.27 -11.69 7.31
N ARG A 177 -11.93 -10.75 6.61
CA ARG A 177 -12.85 -9.76 7.23
C ARG A 177 -14.17 -10.38 7.69
N LEU A 178 -14.39 -11.66 7.38
CA LEU A 178 -15.63 -12.40 7.63
C LEU A 178 -15.37 -13.48 8.68
N ASP A 179 -15.89 -13.29 9.89
CA ASP A 179 -15.80 -14.27 11.00
C ASP A 179 -16.87 -15.37 10.80
N MET A 180 -16.60 -16.26 9.84
CA MET A 180 -17.58 -17.19 9.27
C MET A 180 -17.67 -18.55 9.99
N ASP A 181 -17.06 -18.69 11.17
CA ASP A 181 -16.99 -19.96 11.91
C ASP A 181 -18.37 -20.54 12.30
N ASP A 182 -19.42 -19.69 12.32
CA ASP A 182 -20.83 -20.07 12.58
C ASP A 182 -21.75 -19.86 11.34
N MET A 183 -21.21 -19.47 10.18
CA MET A 183 -22.00 -19.04 9.00
C MET A 183 -21.84 -19.98 7.79
N GLY A 184 -22.55 -21.12 7.83
CA GLY A 184 -22.89 -21.89 6.62
C GLY A 184 -21.73 -22.61 5.89
N SER A 185 -20.54 -22.67 6.49
CA SER A 185 -19.30 -23.27 5.93
C SER A 185 -19.35 -24.78 5.64
N VAL A 186 -20.52 -25.41 5.77
CA VAL A 186 -20.78 -26.83 5.48
C VAL A 186 -21.59 -26.99 4.17
N SER A 187 -22.29 -25.95 3.74
CA SER A 187 -23.35 -25.98 2.73
C SER A 187 -22.82 -25.87 1.30
N VAL A 188 -23.35 -26.69 0.40
CA VAL A 188 -23.16 -26.56 -1.06
C VAL A 188 -24.33 -25.79 -1.66
N VAL A 189 -24.08 -25.03 -2.73
CA VAL A 189 -25.09 -24.30 -3.49
C VAL A 189 -24.80 -24.38 -4.99
N GLN A 190 -25.85 -24.44 -5.82
CA GLN A 190 -25.71 -24.32 -7.27
C GLN A 190 -25.51 -22.83 -7.61
N GLY A 191 -24.55 -22.53 -8.50
CA GLY A 191 -24.20 -21.16 -8.83
C GLY A 191 -23.35 -21.09 -10.09
N GLY A 192 -22.56 -20.02 -10.22
CA GLY A 192 -21.69 -19.77 -11.37
C GLY A 192 -20.40 -19.05 -11.00
N VAL A 193 -19.50 -18.98 -11.97
CA VAL A 193 -18.24 -18.24 -11.88
C VAL A 193 -18.52 -16.77 -12.18
N LEU A 194 -18.22 -15.90 -11.22
CA LEU A 194 -18.23 -14.46 -11.42
C LEU A 194 -16.91 -13.97 -12.02
N MET A 195 -16.99 -12.87 -12.75
CA MET A 195 -15.90 -12.28 -13.50
C MET A 195 -15.61 -10.84 -13.07
N PRO A 196 -14.67 -10.60 -12.13
CA PRO A 196 -14.19 -9.25 -11.83
C PRO A 196 -13.70 -8.54 -13.10
N ILE A 197 -14.06 -7.27 -13.26
CA ILE A 197 -13.55 -6.41 -14.35
C ILE A 197 -12.71 -5.26 -13.80
N GLY A 198 -11.46 -5.15 -14.27
CA GLY A 198 -10.54 -4.08 -13.89
C GLY A 198 -10.09 -4.11 -12.42
N LEU A 199 -9.46 -3.01 -12.00
CA LEU A 199 -8.74 -2.89 -10.72
C LEU A 199 -9.62 -2.49 -9.52
N ARG A 200 -10.91 -2.19 -9.71
CA ARG A 200 -11.86 -1.75 -8.66
C ARG A 200 -12.79 -2.89 -8.16
N SER A 201 -12.45 -4.15 -8.44
CA SER A 201 -13.37 -5.31 -8.36
C SER A 201 -12.77 -6.45 -7.53
N ASP A 202 -13.11 -6.48 -6.24
CA ASP A 202 -12.55 -7.38 -5.24
C ASP A 202 -13.31 -8.71 -5.17
N THR A 203 -12.59 -9.84 -5.18
CA THR A 203 -13.18 -11.16 -4.91
C THR A 203 -13.26 -11.40 -3.40
N LEU A 204 -14.47 -11.52 -2.86
CA LEU A 204 -14.70 -11.74 -1.42
C LEU A 204 -14.85 -13.23 -1.05
N ALA A 205 -15.32 -14.06 -1.98
CA ALA A 205 -15.34 -15.52 -1.85
C ALA A 205 -15.10 -16.21 -3.19
N THR A 206 -14.66 -17.46 -3.09
CA THR A 206 -14.32 -18.34 -4.21
C THR A 206 -14.93 -19.73 -4.03
N TRP A 207 -15.04 -20.52 -5.09
CA TRP A 207 -15.51 -21.91 -5.03
C TRP A 207 -14.40 -22.88 -4.56
N GLU A 208 -14.76 -23.84 -3.70
CA GLU A 208 -13.78 -24.52 -2.82
C GLU A 208 -12.94 -25.63 -3.47
N GLU A 209 -13.50 -26.54 -4.29
CA GLU A 209 -12.75 -27.73 -4.78
C GLU A 209 -13.32 -28.43 -6.05
N SER A 210 -12.51 -29.32 -6.65
CA SER A 210 -12.79 -30.14 -7.84
C SER A 210 -13.76 -31.31 -7.57
N VAL A 211 -14.36 -31.90 -8.62
CA VAL A 211 -15.15 -33.15 -8.53
C VAL A 211 -14.77 -34.14 -9.65
N GLU A 212 -14.66 -35.44 -9.33
CA GLU A 212 -14.41 -36.51 -10.29
C GLU A 212 -15.67 -36.90 -11.08
N LEU A 213 -15.61 -36.88 -12.41
CA LEU A 213 -16.65 -37.42 -13.28
C LEU A 213 -16.52 -38.94 -13.47
N ASN A 214 -17.22 -39.72 -12.65
CA ASN A 214 -17.46 -41.14 -12.88
C ASN A 214 -18.48 -41.36 -14.02
N LEU A 215 -18.02 -41.28 -15.26
CA LEU A 215 -18.79 -41.65 -16.46
C LEU A 215 -18.70 -43.18 -16.68
N PRO A 216 -19.82 -43.89 -16.98
CA PRO A 216 -19.86 -45.37 -16.96
C PRO A 216 -18.93 -46.15 -17.92
N ASP A 217 -18.19 -45.47 -18.81
CA ASP A 217 -17.40 -46.09 -19.89
C ASP A 217 -15.95 -45.52 -20.00
N ARG A 218 -15.35 -45.06 -18.88
CA ARG A 218 -13.91 -44.70 -18.84
C ARG A 218 -13.17 -45.31 -17.65
N ALA A 219 -11.98 -45.82 -17.91
CA ALA A 219 -11.09 -46.43 -16.93
C ALA A 219 -10.23 -45.43 -16.12
N THR A 220 -10.35 -44.13 -16.43
CA THR A 220 -9.72 -43.02 -15.70
C THR A 220 -10.69 -41.83 -15.64
N PRO A 221 -10.89 -41.21 -14.46
CA PRO A 221 -11.63 -39.96 -14.34
C PRO A 221 -10.99 -38.82 -15.13
N VAL A 222 -11.79 -37.80 -15.44
CA VAL A 222 -11.31 -36.49 -15.90
C VAL A 222 -11.61 -35.48 -14.80
N GLU A 223 -10.58 -34.80 -14.30
CA GLU A 223 -10.73 -33.76 -13.29
C GLU A 223 -11.09 -32.42 -13.94
N LEU A 224 -12.17 -31.79 -13.49
CA LEU A 224 -12.52 -30.41 -13.81
C LEU A 224 -12.19 -29.54 -12.59
N GLN A 225 -11.11 -28.77 -12.68
CA GLN A 225 -10.64 -27.90 -11.60
C GLN A 225 -11.33 -26.53 -11.67
N THR A 226 -12.26 -26.27 -10.75
CA THR A 226 -12.95 -24.98 -10.53
C THR A 226 -12.41 -24.22 -9.31
N ARG A 227 -11.36 -24.75 -8.67
CA ARG A 227 -10.82 -24.31 -7.38
C ARG A 227 -10.35 -22.86 -7.44
N GLY A 228 -10.89 -22.00 -6.57
CA GLY A 228 -10.54 -20.59 -6.53
C GLY A 228 -11.33 -19.69 -7.49
N ALA A 229 -12.34 -20.21 -8.19
CA ALA A 229 -13.23 -19.43 -9.04
C ALA A 229 -13.97 -18.34 -8.24
N PRO A 230 -13.98 -17.05 -8.64
CA PRO A 230 -14.74 -16.03 -7.94
C PRO A 230 -16.24 -16.38 -7.84
N ALA A 231 -16.77 -16.22 -6.64
CA ALA A 231 -18.11 -16.63 -6.26
C ALA A 231 -18.90 -15.51 -5.56
N VAL A 232 -18.18 -14.56 -4.95
CA VAL A 232 -18.71 -13.23 -4.58
C VAL A 232 -17.69 -12.20 -5.02
N VAL A 233 -18.15 -11.18 -5.75
CA VAL A 233 -17.33 -10.04 -6.19
C VAL A 233 -17.97 -8.76 -5.67
N THR A 234 -17.16 -7.79 -5.26
CA THR A 234 -17.62 -6.49 -4.79
C THR A 234 -16.88 -5.35 -5.48
N THR A 235 -17.51 -4.19 -5.56
CA THR A 235 -16.86 -2.89 -5.74
C THR A 235 -17.18 -2.03 -4.52
N ALA A 236 -16.76 -0.76 -4.52
CA ALA A 236 -17.18 0.22 -3.52
C ALA A 236 -18.70 0.52 -3.50
N ARG A 237 -19.48 0.04 -4.49
CA ARG A 237 -20.93 0.30 -4.62
C ARG A 237 -21.81 -0.90 -4.94
N THR A 238 -21.23 -2.02 -5.37
CA THR A 238 -21.99 -3.20 -5.79
C THR A 238 -21.48 -4.45 -5.11
N THR A 239 -22.37 -5.34 -4.67
CA THR A 239 -22.04 -6.72 -4.28
C THR A 239 -22.76 -7.69 -5.21
N PHE A 240 -22.02 -8.61 -5.82
CA PHE A 240 -22.52 -9.66 -6.71
C PHE A 240 -22.36 -11.03 -6.04
N LEU A 241 -23.48 -11.71 -5.75
CA LEU A 241 -23.50 -13.11 -5.27
C LEU A 241 -23.66 -14.09 -6.45
N GLY A 242 -22.73 -15.02 -6.60
CA GLY A 242 -22.63 -15.96 -7.73
C GLY A 242 -23.58 -17.16 -7.68
N TRP A 243 -24.78 -17.01 -7.12
CA TRP A 243 -25.81 -18.06 -7.09
C TRP A 243 -27.21 -17.46 -7.09
N ASP A 244 -28.22 -18.27 -7.41
CA ASP A 244 -29.61 -17.87 -7.44
C ASP A 244 -30.18 -17.77 -6.02
N TRP A 245 -29.95 -16.61 -5.40
CA TRP A 245 -30.40 -16.30 -4.03
C TRP A 245 -31.93 -16.37 -3.95
N GLY A 246 -32.45 -16.95 -2.87
CA GLY A 246 -33.89 -17.12 -2.71
C GLY A 246 -34.49 -18.32 -3.41
N SER A 247 -33.76 -19.01 -4.30
CA SER A 247 -34.27 -20.18 -5.03
C SER A 247 -34.67 -21.35 -4.12
N GLY A 248 -35.49 -22.27 -4.63
CA GLY A 248 -35.92 -23.47 -3.90
C GLY A 248 -34.78 -24.36 -3.38
N ASP A 249 -33.67 -24.46 -4.12
CA ASP A 249 -32.55 -25.39 -3.83
C ASP A 249 -31.40 -24.77 -3.02
N ALA A 250 -31.37 -23.44 -2.84
CA ALA A 250 -30.30 -22.77 -2.09
C ALA A 250 -30.44 -22.91 -0.56
N ASP A 251 -29.33 -23.10 0.16
CA ASP A 251 -29.34 -23.20 1.64
C ASP A 251 -29.79 -21.87 2.30
N THR A 252 -30.81 -21.94 3.16
CA THR A 252 -31.39 -20.79 3.85
C THR A 252 -30.42 -20.13 4.85
N ALA A 253 -29.51 -20.88 5.46
CA ALA A 253 -28.48 -20.34 6.35
C ALA A 253 -27.42 -19.56 5.56
N LEU A 254 -27.00 -20.10 4.41
CA LEU A 254 -26.02 -19.48 3.51
C LEU A 254 -26.56 -18.14 2.98
N ASP A 255 -27.78 -18.13 2.45
CA ASP A 255 -28.45 -16.93 1.95
C ASP A 255 -28.66 -15.87 3.02
N SER A 256 -29.02 -16.27 4.24
CA SER A 256 -29.20 -15.34 5.37
C SER A 256 -27.87 -14.69 5.77
N ALA A 257 -26.78 -15.46 5.80
CA ALA A 257 -25.44 -14.98 6.14
C ALA A 257 -24.91 -13.99 5.09
N TRP A 258 -24.90 -14.38 3.83
CA TRP A 258 -24.37 -13.56 2.74
C TRP A 258 -25.21 -12.32 2.46
N MET A 259 -26.54 -12.36 2.66
CA MET A 259 -27.37 -11.17 2.51
C MET A 259 -27.16 -10.17 3.65
N ALA A 260 -27.10 -10.63 4.91
CA ALA A 260 -26.75 -9.77 6.04
C ALA A 260 -25.35 -9.15 5.88
N MET A 261 -24.41 -9.89 5.31
CA MET A 261 -23.07 -9.40 4.97
C MET A 261 -23.10 -8.34 3.87
N ALA A 262 -23.82 -8.57 2.76
CA ALA A 262 -23.94 -7.60 1.66
C ALA A 262 -24.56 -6.26 2.12
N PHE A 263 -25.60 -6.30 2.96
CA PHE A 263 -26.19 -5.09 3.56
C PHE A 263 -25.30 -4.40 4.60
N ASN A 264 -24.33 -5.10 5.21
CA ASN A 264 -23.32 -4.50 6.10
C ASN A 264 -22.10 -3.95 5.34
N LEU A 265 -21.83 -4.42 4.11
CA LEU A 265 -20.78 -3.87 3.25
C LEU A 265 -21.24 -2.64 2.46
N ALA A 266 -22.52 -2.56 2.10
CA ALA A 266 -23.11 -1.34 1.57
C ALA A 266 -22.97 -0.20 2.61
N PRO A 267 -22.23 0.88 2.32
CA PRO A 267 -22.01 1.94 3.30
C PRO A 267 -23.34 2.62 3.64
N VAL A 268 -23.77 2.50 4.90
CA VAL A 268 -24.95 3.18 5.44
C VAL A 268 -24.75 4.69 5.28
N ALA A 269 -25.76 5.37 4.74
CA ALA A 269 -25.70 6.80 4.49
C ALA A 269 -25.39 7.59 5.78
N ASP A 270 -24.41 8.48 5.69
CA ASP A 270 -23.92 9.26 6.83
C ASP A 270 -24.95 10.29 7.32
N GLU A 271 -25.65 9.96 8.42
CA GLU A 271 -26.61 10.85 9.09
C GLU A 271 -25.97 12.16 9.63
N SER A 272 -24.64 12.32 9.61
CA SER A 272 -23.98 13.56 10.05
C SER A 272 -24.32 14.79 9.18
N ARG A 273 -24.81 14.60 7.95
CA ARG A 273 -25.05 15.69 6.97
C ARG A 273 -26.26 16.60 7.24
N ASN A 274 -27.05 16.38 8.30
CA ASN A 274 -28.21 17.23 8.64
C ASN A 274 -28.14 17.83 10.06
N LEU A 275 -27.17 18.71 10.29
CA LEU A 275 -27.11 19.60 11.47
C LEU A 275 -26.84 21.07 11.10
N SER A 276 -27.50 21.56 10.04
CA SER A 276 -27.42 22.96 9.58
C SER A 276 -28.74 23.51 9.02
N SER A 277 -29.87 23.16 9.64
CA SER A 277 -31.18 23.74 9.32
C SER A 277 -32.08 23.83 10.57
N GLU A 278 -31.94 24.91 11.35
CA GLU A 278 -32.98 25.25 12.33
C GLU A 278 -34.28 25.61 11.58
N PRO A 279 -35.43 25.01 11.93
CA PRO A 279 -36.68 25.27 11.23
C PRO A 279 -37.25 26.65 11.58
N ILE A 280 -37.65 27.41 10.56
CA ILE A 280 -38.39 28.65 10.73
C ILE A 280 -39.76 28.33 11.34
N ALA A 281 -39.95 28.67 12.62
CA ALA A 281 -41.19 28.46 13.32
C ALA A 281 -42.19 29.60 13.08
N GLU A 282 -43.13 29.41 12.15
CA GLU A 282 -44.29 30.31 12.00
C GLU A 282 -45.23 30.21 13.21
N SER A 283 -45.11 31.15 14.14
CA SER A 283 -45.97 31.24 15.32
C SER A 283 -47.29 31.97 15.03
N VAL A 284 -48.32 31.23 14.62
CA VAL A 284 -49.67 31.78 14.49
C VAL A 284 -50.37 31.85 15.85
N SER A 285 -50.59 33.07 16.37
CA SER A 285 -51.50 33.35 17.49
C SER A 285 -52.04 34.78 17.40
N PRO A 286 -53.35 34.97 17.11
CA PRO A 286 -53.98 36.30 16.99
C PRO A 286 -54.59 36.79 18.33
N PRO A 287 -54.94 38.09 18.48
CA PRO A 287 -54.36 39.27 17.81
C PRO A 287 -54.29 40.56 18.68
N GLN A 288 -53.78 41.65 18.06
CA GLN A 288 -54.06 43.08 18.36
C GLN A 288 -53.31 43.80 19.53
N PRO A 289 -53.16 45.15 19.54
CA PRO A 289 -52.35 45.93 18.57
C PRO A 289 -51.59 47.16 19.17
N ILE A 290 -51.00 48.00 18.28
CA ILE A 290 -50.68 49.46 18.39
C ILE A 290 -49.23 49.92 18.71
N ALA A 291 -48.74 50.80 17.80
CA ALA A 291 -47.70 51.85 17.92
C ALA A 291 -46.19 51.51 18.02
N ALA A 292 -45.40 52.51 17.61
CA ALA A 292 -43.94 52.65 17.60
C ALA A 292 -43.62 54.17 17.84
N PRO A 293 -42.39 54.73 17.68
CA PRO A 293 -41.04 54.15 17.50
C PRO A 293 -39.96 54.81 18.43
N MET A 294 -38.66 54.68 18.07
CA MET A 294 -37.51 55.60 18.31
C MET A 294 -36.46 55.35 19.43
N SER A 295 -35.23 55.03 18.96
CA SER A 295 -33.96 55.80 19.14
C SER A 295 -33.26 56.03 20.50
N SER A 296 -32.07 55.41 20.65
CA SER A 296 -30.76 56.04 21.01
C SER A 296 -30.55 56.63 22.45
N PRO A 297 -29.33 57.08 22.88
CA PRO A 297 -27.93 56.75 22.50
C PRO A 297 -26.95 56.47 23.70
N GLN A 298 -25.67 56.22 23.34
CA GLN A 298 -24.35 56.44 24.02
C GLN A 298 -24.15 57.62 25.04
N PRO A 299 -22.95 57.86 25.67
CA PRO A 299 -21.75 57.02 26.02
C PRO A 299 -20.94 57.37 27.33
N LEU A 300 -19.97 56.51 27.73
CA LEU A 300 -18.60 56.80 28.34
C LEU A 300 -18.49 57.63 29.69
N PRO A 301 -17.28 57.91 30.29
CA PRO A 301 -15.87 57.49 30.07
C PRO A 301 -15.06 56.96 31.32
N GLU A 302 -13.81 56.49 31.08
CA GLU A 302 -12.47 56.57 31.79
C GLU A 302 -12.32 56.92 33.32
N ALA A 303 -11.19 56.78 34.07
CA ALA A 303 -9.76 56.54 33.78
C ALA A 303 -8.86 56.04 35.01
N THR A 304 -7.86 55.17 34.74
CA THR A 304 -6.44 55.06 35.24
C THR A 304 -5.88 55.13 36.72
N ILE A 305 -4.84 54.29 36.98
CA ILE A 305 -3.53 54.49 37.72
C ILE A 305 -3.26 54.03 39.20
N ALA A 306 -2.04 53.44 39.41
CA ALA A 306 -1.13 53.36 40.61
C ALA A 306 -1.16 52.24 41.72
N THR A 307 -0.16 51.33 41.65
CA THR A 307 0.78 50.79 42.70
C THR A 307 0.48 50.69 44.21
N SER A 308 0.85 49.56 44.86
CA SER A 308 1.69 49.47 46.09
C SER A 308 1.95 48.03 46.62
N ALA A 309 2.89 47.86 47.56
CA ALA A 309 3.18 46.66 48.39
C ALA A 309 3.77 47.10 49.75
N PRO A 310 3.67 46.34 50.88
CA PRO A 310 4.86 45.57 51.38
C PRO A 310 4.67 44.41 52.43
N THR A 311 5.76 43.62 52.62
CA THR A 311 6.31 42.98 53.87
C THR A 311 5.61 41.91 54.76
N HIS A 312 6.33 40.78 54.92
CA HIS A 312 6.70 39.98 56.13
C HIS A 312 5.70 39.34 57.13
N VAL A 313 5.98 38.07 57.51
CA VAL A 313 6.58 37.66 58.82
C VAL A 313 7.07 36.19 58.76
N GLN A 314 8.06 35.83 59.59
CA GLN A 314 8.57 34.44 59.82
C GLN A 314 8.81 34.24 61.34
N PRO A 315 9.03 32.99 61.82
CA PRO A 315 10.29 32.75 62.57
C PRO A 315 10.89 31.32 62.49
N THR A 316 12.20 31.25 62.16
CA THR A 316 13.32 30.51 62.85
C THR A 316 13.11 29.06 63.36
N TYR A 317 14.09 28.14 63.25
CA TYR A 317 15.50 28.28 63.71
C TYR A 317 16.52 27.49 62.88
N SER A 318 17.77 27.96 62.94
CA SER A 318 19.04 27.22 62.72
C SER A 318 19.90 27.36 64.01
N PRO A 319 21.18 26.89 64.15
CA PRO A 319 22.31 27.53 63.45
C PRO A 319 23.64 26.70 63.28
N VAL A 320 24.66 27.33 62.64
CA VAL A 320 26.12 27.28 62.98
C VAL A 320 26.92 25.97 62.73
N VAL A 321 28.12 25.97 62.12
CA VAL A 321 28.90 27.02 61.39
C VAL A 321 30.01 26.43 60.47
N GLU A 322 30.78 27.33 59.85
CA GLU A 322 31.92 27.25 58.89
C GLU A 322 33.12 26.31 59.31
N ALA A 323 34.22 26.10 58.58
CA ALA A 323 34.84 26.83 57.45
C ALA A 323 35.83 25.99 56.59
N ASP A 324 36.24 26.53 55.43
CA ASP A 324 37.54 26.27 54.75
C ASP A 324 38.73 26.82 55.60
N PRO A 325 40.02 26.40 55.45
CA PRO A 325 40.71 26.28 54.15
C PRO A 325 41.86 25.25 53.98
N ALA A 326 42.35 25.18 52.73
CA ALA A 326 43.70 24.88 52.22
C ALA A 326 44.85 24.29 53.09
N ALA A 327 45.43 23.20 52.56
CA ALA A 327 46.86 22.88 52.41
C ALA A 327 47.82 22.73 53.63
N SER A 328 48.60 21.63 53.65
CA SER A 328 50.07 21.62 53.39
C SER A 328 50.79 20.30 53.74
N THR A 329 51.68 19.82 52.84
CA THR A 329 52.96 19.07 53.11
C THR A 329 52.94 17.74 53.92
N THR A 330 53.81 16.73 53.76
CA THR A 330 55.09 16.50 53.02
C THR A 330 55.29 14.96 52.92
N ALA A 331 56.19 14.31 52.15
CA ALA A 331 57.26 14.71 51.22
C ALA A 331 57.62 13.54 50.28
N ALA A 332 58.23 13.85 49.11
CA ALA A 332 59.03 12.97 48.23
C ALA A 332 58.34 11.72 47.59
N SER A 333 58.74 11.26 46.40
CA SER A 333 59.91 11.59 45.56
C SER A 333 59.58 11.69 44.06
N GLU A 334 60.14 12.71 43.39
CA GLU A 334 60.70 12.74 42.01
C GLU A 334 59.87 12.12 40.85
N GLN A 335 59.32 12.94 39.93
CA GLN A 335 59.88 13.36 38.61
C GLN A 335 59.90 12.25 37.53
N SER A 336 59.60 12.48 36.25
CA SER A 336 58.92 13.56 35.49
C SER A 336 58.64 13.00 34.07
N ASP A 337 57.39 12.96 33.57
CA ASP A 337 56.72 14.00 32.77
C ASP A 337 57.11 14.04 31.26
N SER A 338 56.11 14.34 30.40
CA SER A 338 56.19 14.90 29.04
C SER A 338 56.62 14.00 27.84
N ARG A 339 55.57 13.53 27.14
CA ARG A 339 55.22 13.59 25.68
C ARG A 339 56.30 13.63 24.56
N PRO A 340 55.94 13.21 23.31
CA PRO A 340 56.91 12.78 22.28
C PRO A 340 57.31 13.86 21.26
N THR A 341 58.44 13.63 20.59
CA THR A 341 58.65 13.88 19.15
C THR A 341 59.98 13.27 18.67
N LEU A 342 60.03 12.78 17.42
CA LEU A 342 61.09 13.01 16.41
C LEU A 342 60.97 12.05 15.19
N GLN A 343 61.13 12.62 14.00
CA GLN A 343 61.49 11.99 12.72
C GLN A 343 62.81 12.66 12.25
N PRO A 344 63.47 12.28 11.12
CA PRO A 344 63.43 11.06 10.29
C PRO A 344 64.86 10.45 10.14
N VAL A 345 65.09 9.53 9.19
CA VAL A 345 66.27 9.44 8.24
C VAL A 345 66.15 8.18 7.34
N GLN A 346 67.00 8.00 6.33
CA GLN A 346 66.77 7.23 5.09
C GLN A 346 67.67 5.97 4.89
N SER A 347 67.28 5.15 3.88
CA SER A 347 68.11 4.51 2.82
C SER A 347 68.80 3.13 2.94
N SER A 348 68.70 2.40 1.81
CA SER A 348 69.64 1.44 1.13
C SER A 348 69.71 -0.08 1.44
N ASP A 349 69.78 -0.84 0.33
CA ASP A 349 70.00 -2.30 0.09
C ASP A 349 71.55 -2.64 0.04
N PRO A 350 72.16 -3.65 -0.69
CA PRO A 350 71.71 -4.74 -1.63
C PRO A 350 72.49 -6.11 -1.58
N GLU A 351 72.41 -6.92 -2.66
CA GLU A 351 73.36 -7.97 -3.20
C GLU A 351 73.25 -9.48 -2.79
N THR A 352 73.55 -10.55 -3.60
CA THR A 352 73.69 -10.81 -5.09
C THR A 352 73.78 -12.33 -5.48
N ALA A 353 73.36 -12.69 -6.72
CA ALA A 353 73.85 -13.77 -7.65
C ALA A 353 73.75 -15.30 -7.24
N VAL A 354 74.10 -16.36 -8.00
CA VAL A 354 74.85 -16.60 -9.29
C VAL A 354 74.21 -17.75 -10.18
N GLU A 355 74.99 -18.68 -10.81
CA GLU A 355 74.68 -19.63 -11.93
C GLU A 355 75.09 -21.13 -11.60
N ASP A 356 74.94 -22.22 -12.38
CA ASP A 356 75.28 -22.50 -13.82
C ASP A 356 74.67 -23.81 -14.45
N ILE A 357 75.08 -24.21 -15.68
CA ILE A 357 74.43 -24.98 -16.79
C ILE A 357 75.32 -26.20 -17.25
N PRO A 358 74.91 -27.36 -17.89
CA PRO A 358 73.97 -27.65 -19.03
C PRO A 358 73.06 -28.91 -18.81
N THR A 359 72.56 -29.81 -19.71
CA THR A 359 72.61 -30.23 -21.16
C THR A 359 71.40 -31.21 -21.42
N ALA A 360 70.92 -31.70 -22.60
CA ALA A 360 70.93 -31.36 -24.04
C ALA A 360 69.98 -32.32 -24.85
N ALA A 361 69.68 -32.02 -26.14
CA ALA A 361 69.13 -32.92 -27.22
C ALA A 361 67.67 -33.46 -27.08
N ASN A 362 67.08 -34.32 -27.95
CA ASN A 362 66.73 -34.31 -29.41
C ASN A 362 65.77 -35.51 -29.73
N PRO A 363 65.15 -35.71 -30.94
CA PRO A 363 64.48 -34.81 -31.92
C PRO A 363 63.01 -35.30 -32.27
N PRO A 364 62.29 -34.80 -33.31
CA PRO A 364 61.86 -33.43 -33.66
C PRO A 364 60.33 -33.28 -33.98
N LEU A 365 59.90 -32.11 -34.50
CA LEU A 365 58.60 -31.76 -35.17
C LEU A 365 57.37 -31.50 -34.25
N VAL A 366 56.51 -30.47 -34.42
CA VAL A 366 56.41 -29.32 -35.37
C VAL A 366 56.01 -28.00 -34.64
N SER A 367 56.49 -26.84 -35.11
CA SER A 367 55.99 -25.45 -34.89
C SER A 367 55.59 -24.92 -33.49
N ARG A 368 56.34 -23.92 -32.99
CA ARG A 368 55.96 -22.97 -31.92
C ARG A 368 56.09 -21.51 -32.40
N ARG A 369 55.34 -20.58 -31.80
CA ARG A 369 55.69 -19.14 -31.74
C ARG A 369 55.77 -18.65 -30.27
N ARG A 370 56.29 -17.43 -30.05
CA ARG A 370 56.78 -16.94 -28.75
C ARG A 370 55.76 -16.08 -27.96
N ARG A 371 56.11 -15.82 -26.69
CA ARG A 371 55.36 -15.13 -25.63
C ARG A 371 55.20 -13.62 -25.87
N ASN A 372 54.14 -13.02 -25.30
CA ASN A 372 54.14 -11.65 -24.78
C ASN A 372 54.10 -11.69 -23.21
N PRO A 373 53.58 -10.69 -22.47
CA PRO A 373 54.29 -9.99 -21.38
C PRO A 373 54.01 -10.65 -19.99
N PRO A 374 54.38 -10.08 -18.82
CA PRO A 374 54.15 -10.74 -17.52
C PRO A 374 52.64 -10.81 -17.19
N PRO A 375 52.21 -11.73 -16.29
CA PRO A 375 50.80 -12.02 -16.09
C PRO A 375 50.01 -10.82 -15.59
N GLN A 376 48.87 -10.57 -16.24
CA GLN A 376 47.83 -9.69 -15.70
C GLN A 376 47.31 -10.26 -14.38
N TRP A 377 46.80 -9.38 -13.51
CA TRP A 377 45.91 -9.78 -12.42
C TRP A 377 44.71 -10.50 -13.04
N VAL A 378 44.60 -11.81 -12.79
CA VAL A 378 43.39 -12.56 -13.09
C VAL A 378 42.39 -12.21 -11.99
N PRO A 379 41.20 -11.64 -12.32
CA PRO A 379 40.15 -11.49 -11.32
C PRO A 379 39.85 -12.87 -10.75
N VAL A 380 39.91 -13.01 -9.42
CA VAL A 380 39.40 -14.21 -8.76
C VAL A 380 37.93 -14.31 -9.14
N GLN A 381 37.57 -15.30 -9.97
CA GLN A 381 36.17 -15.53 -10.29
C GLN A 381 35.43 -15.69 -8.95
N PRO A 382 34.30 -14.99 -8.73
CA PRO A 382 33.49 -15.24 -7.55
C PRO A 382 33.19 -16.74 -7.53
N PRO A 383 33.39 -17.43 -6.40
CA PRO A 383 33.32 -18.88 -6.36
C PRO A 383 31.95 -19.30 -6.89
N THR A 384 31.94 -19.97 -8.05
CA THR A 384 30.72 -20.53 -8.63
C THR A 384 30.06 -21.36 -7.55
N GLN A 385 28.89 -20.93 -7.06
CA GLN A 385 28.24 -21.67 -5.99
C GLN A 385 28.11 -23.13 -6.45
N PRO A 386 28.59 -24.11 -5.67
CA PRO A 386 28.24 -25.49 -5.94
C PRO A 386 26.72 -25.55 -5.86
N SER A 387 26.07 -25.79 -6.99
CA SER A 387 24.62 -25.97 -7.11
C SER A 387 24.24 -27.27 -6.40
N ASN A 388 24.27 -27.23 -5.07
CA ASN A 388 24.14 -28.37 -4.19
C ASN A 388 22.69 -28.88 -4.26
N PRO A 389 22.40 -29.98 -5.00
CA PRO A 389 21.01 -30.34 -5.31
C PRO A 389 20.24 -30.88 -4.10
N ASN A 390 20.93 -31.01 -2.95
CA ASN A 390 20.46 -31.66 -1.74
C ASN A 390 20.18 -30.68 -0.58
N VAL A 391 19.99 -29.38 -0.86
CA VAL A 391 19.29 -28.49 0.08
C VAL A 391 17.79 -28.63 -0.19
N PRO A 392 16.98 -29.21 0.72
CA PRO A 392 15.55 -29.38 0.49
C PRO A 392 14.85 -28.02 0.41
N THR A 393 14.12 -27.78 -0.68
CA THR A 393 13.40 -26.52 -0.95
C THR A 393 12.34 -26.18 0.10
N GLY A 394 11.93 -27.14 0.95
CA GLY A 394 10.99 -26.94 2.06
C GLY A 394 11.57 -26.32 3.35
N ASN A 395 12.85 -25.92 3.40
CA ASN A 395 13.52 -25.42 4.62
C ASN A 395 14.04 -23.97 4.52
N LEU A 396 13.49 -23.14 3.63
CA LEU A 396 13.75 -21.69 3.64
C LEU A 396 12.91 -20.99 4.73
N ASP A 397 13.57 -20.16 5.53
CA ASP A 397 12.94 -19.30 6.54
C ASP A 397 11.79 -18.49 5.90
N PRO A 398 10.55 -18.51 6.44
CA PRO A 398 9.43 -17.83 5.79
C PRO A 398 9.60 -16.32 5.60
N ALA A 399 10.51 -15.68 6.33
CA ALA A 399 10.86 -14.27 6.10
C ALA A 399 11.76 -14.04 4.87
N GLU A 400 12.28 -15.10 4.27
CA GLU A 400 13.21 -15.06 3.13
C GLU A 400 12.58 -15.65 1.84
N GLN A 401 11.28 -15.92 1.85
CA GLN A 401 10.54 -16.48 0.72
C GLN A 401 10.02 -15.38 -0.22
N THR A 402 10.08 -15.62 -1.52
CA THR A 402 9.38 -14.83 -2.54
C THR A 402 8.04 -15.51 -2.83
N ALA A 403 6.95 -14.76 -2.97
CA ALA A 403 5.67 -15.32 -3.37
C ALA A 403 5.77 -15.93 -4.79
N PRO A 404 5.24 -17.15 -5.00
CA PRO A 404 5.24 -17.79 -6.32
C PRO A 404 4.43 -16.96 -7.34
N PRO A 405 4.61 -17.18 -8.66
CA PRO A 405 3.85 -16.49 -9.70
C PRO A 405 2.35 -16.60 -9.46
N GLY A 406 1.62 -15.50 -9.67
CA GLY A 406 0.16 -15.50 -9.71
C GLY A 406 -0.36 -16.28 -10.91
N LEU A 407 0.39 -16.29 -12.03
CA LEU A 407 0.06 -17.02 -13.25
C LEU A 407 1.25 -17.81 -13.79
N ASN A 408 1.39 -19.05 -13.31
CA ASN A 408 2.42 -19.99 -13.74
C ASN A 408 2.05 -20.73 -15.04
N ILE A 409 1.97 -19.98 -16.16
CA ILE A 409 1.72 -20.54 -17.49
C ILE A 409 3.04 -20.91 -18.16
N GLY A 410 3.20 -22.18 -18.52
CA GLY A 410 4.28 -22.71 -19.36
C GLY A 410 3.75 -23.32 -20.67
N GLU A 411 4.64 -23.81 -21.54
CA GLU A 411 4.24 -24.53 -22.75
C GLU A 411 3.49 -25.84 -22.42
N GLY A 412 2.45 -26.17 -23.18
CA GLY A 412 1.79 -27.48 -23.06
C GLY A 412 0.36 -27.56 -23.60
N ALA A 413 -0.06 -28.79 -23.92
CA ALA A 413 -1.34 -29.14 -24.51
C ALA A 413 -2.45 -29.52 -23.50
N GLN A 414 -2.21 -29.35 -22.20
CA GLN A 414 -3.23 -29.61 -21.17
C GLN A 414 -4.42 -28.65 -21.34
N PRO A 415 -5.64 -29.00 -20.90
CA PRO A 415 -6.74 -28.04 -20.83
C PRO A 415 -6.32 -26.74 -20.12
N ILE A 416 -6.86 -25.61 -20.56
CA ILE A 416 -6.84 -24.34 -19.80
C ILE A 416 -8.19 -24.25 -19.13
N SER A 417 -8.24 -24.20 -17.79
CA SER A 417 -9.49 -23.96 -17.07
C SER A 417 -10.06 -22.59 -17.40
N VAL A 418 -11.37 -22.41 -17.21
CA VAL A 418 -12.03 -21.11 -17.42
C VAL A 418 -11.32 -20.01 -16.63
N LEU A 419 -10.86 -20.29 -15.40
CA LEU A 419 -10.13 -19.36 -14.55
C LEU A 419 -8.74 -18.99 -15.05
N GLU A 420 -7.97 -19.97 -15.51
CA GLU A 420 -6.67 -19.70 -16.12
C GLU A 420 -6.85 -18.83 -17.37
N ALA A 421 -7.82 -19.15 -18.24
CA ALA A 421 -8.12 -18.38 -19.44
C ALA A 421 -8.50 -16.92 -19.12
N ILE A 422 -9.37 -16.74 -18.12
CA ILE A 422 -9.78 -15.44 -17.57
C ILE A 422 -8.59 -14.61 -17.10
N ALA A 423 -7.74 -15.18 -16.24
CA ALA A 423 -6.65 -14.46 -15.63
C ALA A 423 -5.50 -14.23 -16.63
N MET A 424 -5.31 -15.14 -17.58
CA MET A 424 -4.47 -14.96 -18.75
C MET A 424 -4.95 -13.78 -19.62
N GLU A 425 -6.24 -13.69 -19.94
CA GLU A 425 -6.80 -12.57 -20.73
C GLU A 425 -6.65 -11.23 -19.99
N GLN A 426 -6.94 -11.20 -18.68
CA GLN A 426 -6.78 -10.00 -17.88
C GLN A 426 -5.30 -9.58 -17.74
N GLU A 427 -4.37 -10.53 -17.61
CA GLU A 427 -2.95 -10.18 -17.53
C GLU A 427 -2.38 -9.69 -18.89
N LEU A 428 -2.88 -10.17 -20.04
CA LEU A 428 -2.54 -9.56 -21.33
C LEU A 428 -3.00 -8.09 -21.39
N LYS A 429 -4.23 -7.80 -20.97
CA LYS A 429 -4.74 -6.42 -20.89
C LYS A 429 -3.91 -5.57 -19.93
N ASN A 430 -3.51 -6.12 -18.78
CA ASN A 430 -2.67 -5.43 -17.81
C ASN A 430 -1.28 -5.11 -18.38
N VAL A 431 -0.55 -6.09 -18.94
CA VAL A 431 0.82 -5.85 -19.48
C VAL A 431 0.81 -4.96 -20.72
N MET A 432 -0.23 -5.05 -21.56
CA MET A 432 -0.45 -4.08 -22.65
C MET A 432 -0.72 -2.67 -22.11
N GLY A 433 -1.50 -2.54 -21.03
CA GLY A 433 -1.75 -1.28 -20.34
C GLY A 433 -0.49 -0.67 -19.74
N ARG A 434 0.32 -1.47 -19.04
CA ARG A 434 1.62 -1.05 -18.47
C ARG A 434 2.61 -0.62 -19.56
N PHE A 435 2.65 -1.34 -20.68
CA PHE A 435 3.44 -0.94 -21.86
C PHE A 435 2.92 0.37 -22.46
N GLU A 436 1.60 0.52 -22.65
CA GLU A 436 0.98 1.76 -23.15
C GLU A 436 1.22 2.95 -22.20
N SER A 437 1.29 2.74 -20.89
CA SER A 437 1.63 3.75 -19.88
C SER A 437 3.10 4.15 -19.94
N ALA A 438 4.02 3.18 -19.84
CA ALA A 438 5.46 3.44 -19.94
C ALA A 438 5.84 4.17 -21.23
N LEU A 439 5.21 3.78 -22.35
CA LEU A 439 5.40 4.40 -23.66
C LEU A 439 4.84 5.83 -23.72
N LEU A 440 3.71 6.08 -23.05
CA LEU A 440 3.12 7.41 -22.97
C LEU A 440 4.06 8.37 -22.24
N SER A 441 4.47 8.05 -21.00
CA SER A 441 5.39 8.90 -20.22
C SER A 441 6.72 9.12 -20.95
N ALA A 442 7.29 8.07 -21.57
CA ALA A 442 8.54 8.13 -22.33
C ALA A 442 8.50 9.05 -23.56
N ASN A 443 7.33 9.24 -24.19
CA ASN A 443 7.18 10.18 -25.32
C ASN A 443 6.73 11.57 -24.87
N ALA A 444 5.97 11.66 -23.78
CA ALA A 444 5.44 12.90 -23.23
C ALA A 444 6.50 13.76 -22.51
N ALA A 445 7.59 13.17 -22.01
CA ALA A 445 8.61 13.88 -21.22
C ALA A 445 9.19 15.17 -21.83
N ALA A 446 9.10 15.34 -23.16
CA ALA A 446 9.56 16.53 -23.88
C ALA A 446 8.47 17.61 -24.13
N TYR A 447 7.22 17.38 -23.71
CA TYR A 447 6.09 18.27 -24.00
C TYR A 447 5.96 19.41 -22.96
N PRO A 448 5.22 20.50 -23.28
CA PRO A 448 4.92 21.56 -22.31
C PRO A 448 4.10 21.03 -21.12
N THR A 449 4.35 21.57 -19.93
CA THR A 449 3.62 21.23 -18.68
C THR A 449 2.34 22.03 -18.48
N SER A 450 2.13 23.11 -19.25
CA SER A 450 0.84 23.82 -19.31
C SER A 450 0.00 23.24 -20.43
N LEU A 451 -1.24 22.81 -20.15
CA LEU A 451 -2.17 22.33 -21.18
C LEU A 451 -2.41 23.40 -22.25
N GLN A 452 -2.29 23.01 -23.52
CA GLN A 452 -2.55 23.87 -24.68
C GLN A 452 -3.74 23.33 -25.48
N LEU A 453 -4.83 24.10 -25.52
CA LEU A 453 -5.88 23.91 -26.52
C LEU A 453 -5.48 24.68 -27.78
N GLN A 454 -5.49 24.03 -28.94
CA GLN A 454 -5.39 24.75 -30.21
C GLN A 454 -6.69 25.55 -30.43
N PRO A 455 -6.62 26.86 -30.76
CA PRO A 455 -7.82 27.62 -31.08
C PRO A 455 -8.38 27.15 -32.43
N VAL A 456 -9.65 26.75 -32.46
CA VAL A 456 -10.37 26.41 -33.70
C VAL A 456 -10.52 27.67 -34.56
N GLN A 457 -9.57 27.90 -35.46
CA GLN A 457 -9.58 29.05 -36.37
C GLN A 457 -10.60 28.82 -37.49
N ALA A 458 -11.82 29.31 -37.29
CA ALA A 458 -12.81 29.44 -38.35
C ALA A 458 -12.30 30.39 -39.44
N ALA A 459 -11.80 29.82 -40.55
CA ALA A 459 -11.12 30.54 -41.63
C ALA A 459 -12.09 31.36 -42.51
N ALA A 460 -12.53 32.52 -42.01
CA ALA A 460 -13.51 33.37 -42.67
C ALA A 460 -12.89 34.31 -43.75
N ALA A 461 -12.52 33.77 -44.92
CA ALA A 461 -12.25 34.54 -46.15
C ALA A 461 -12.10 33.59 -47.38
N SER A 462 -12.48 33.93 -48.61
CA SER A 462 -13.36 35.01 -49.10
C SER A 462 -13.70 34.79 -50.58
N SER A 463 -14.99 34.78 -50.95
CA SER A 463 -15.44 34.89 -52.34
C SER A 463 -16.80 35.60 -52.43
N THR A 464 -16.97 36.44 -53.45
CA THR A 464 -18.19 37.24 -53.65
C THR A 464 -19.37 36.41 -54.18
N PRO A 465 -20.62 36.75 -53.83
CA PRO A 465 -21.79 36.02 -54.29
C PRO A 465 -22.11 36.32 -55.76
N THR A 466 -22.40 35.27 -56.52
CA THR A 466 -23.15 35.32 -57.79
C THR A 466 -24.31 34.34 -57.71
N SER A 467 -25.47 34.75 -58.20
CA SER A 467 -26.72 34.00 -58.12
C SER A 467 -26.80 32.84 -59.11
N ASP A 468 -27.28 31.69 -58.67
CA ASP A 468 -28.59 31.16 -59.07
C ASP A 468 -29.06 30.05 -58.11
N PRO A 469 -30.37 29.74 -58.01
CA PRO A 469 -30.90 28.81 -57.01
C PRO A 469 -31.62 27.60 -57.63
N GLU A 470 -31.00 26.42 -57.68
CA GLU A 470 -31.76 25.16 -57.81
C GLU A 470 -30.97 23.92 -57.39
N SER A 471 -31.70 22.82 -57.12
CA SER A 471 -31.24 21.53 -56.60
C SER A 471 -30.65 21.55 -55.19
N GLY A 472 -30.90 20.48 -54.42
CA GLY A 472 -30.37 20.32 -53.08
C GLY A 472 -29.93 18.88 -52.84
N ASP A 473 -28.73 18.73 -52.31
CA ASP A 473 -28.22 17.50 -51.71
C ASP A 473 -27.24 17.91 -50.60
N THR A 474 -27.52 17.52 -49.36
CA THR A 474 -26.73 17.94 -48.19
C THR A 474 -25.71 16.86 -47.83
N THR A 475 -24.61 16.82 -48.59
CA THR A 475 -23.41 16.06 -48.25
C THR A 475 -22.29 17.03 -47.87
N GLU A 476 -21.94 17.07 -46.57
CA GLU A 476 -20.80 17.88 -46.12
C GLU A 476 -19.46 17.25 -46.55
N PRO A 477 -18.53 18.02 -47.13
CA PRO A 477 -17.24 17.50 -47.56
C PRO A 477 -16.25 17.41 -46.39
N SER A 478 -16.02 16.18 -45.90
CA SER A 478 -14.96 15.87 -44.93
C SER A 478 -13.60 16.41 -45.39
N SER A 479 -13.10 17.45 -44.74
CA SER A 479 -11.89 18.18 -45.13
C SER A 479 -10.83 18.10 -44.02
N ILE A 480 -10.21 16.92 -43.89
CA ILE A 480 -9.03 16.71 -43.05
C ILE A 480 -7.86 17.51 -43.63
N LEU A 481 -7.36 18.50 -42.89
CA LEU A 481 -6.10 19.20 -43.20
C LEU A 481 -5.23 19.32 -41.96
N VAL A 482 -4.03 18.73 -42.04
CA VAL A 482 -3.08 18.60 -40.93
C VAL A 482 -2.26 19.88 -40.75
N ALA A 483 -2.25 20.41 -39.53
CA ALA A 483 -1.40 21.54 -39.15
C ALA A 483 0.01 21.09 -38.73
N SER A 484 0.95 21.00 -39.67
CA SER A 484 2.35 20.69 -39.36
C SER A 484 3.11 21.91 -38.84
N THR A 485 3.70 21.83 -37.65
CA THR A 485 4.80 22.71 -37.21
C THR A 485 6.05 21.89 -36.94
N GLY A 486 7.22 22.39 -37.37
CA GLY A 486 8.42 21.56 -37.50
C GLY A 486 9.49 21.82 -36.45
N SER A 487 10.01 20.75 -35.85
CA SER A 487 11.41 20.65 -35.45
C SER A 487 11.96 19.26 -35.82
N SER A 488 13.28 19.13 -35.99
CA SER A 488 13.90 17.86 -36.39
C SER A 488 13.86 16.76 -35.31
N LEU A 489 13.47 17.09 -34.07
CA LEU A 489 13.16 16.09 -33.04
C LEU A 489 11.88 15.33 -33.39
N ALA A 490 10.81 16.03 -33.78
CA ALA A 490 9.49 15.45 -34.00
C ALA A 490 9.51 14.29 -35.01
N THR A 491 10.30 14.41 -36.09
CA THR A 491 10.43 13.35 -37.12
C THR A 491 11.17 12.10 -36.62
N THR A 492 11.85 12.15 -35.47
CA THR A 492 12.49 10.98 -34.85
C THR A 492 11.60 10.40 -33.76
N THR A 493 11.05 11.24 -32.87
CA THR A 493 10.10 10.81 -31.83
C THR A 493 8.86 10.16 -32.44
N ALA A 494 8.29 10.72 -33.53
CA ALA A 494 7.13 10.14 -34.21
C ALA A 494 7.43 8.76 -34.83
N ARG A 495 8.64 8.51 -35.35
CA ARG A 495 9.02 7.19 -35.87
C ARG A 495 9.24 6.16 -34.76
N ALA A 496 9.81 6.57 -33.62
CA ALA A 496 9.91 5.71 -32.45
C ALA A 496 8.51 5.38 -31.87
N ALA A 497 7.65 6.37 -31.74
CA ALA A 497 6.28 6.21 -31.26
C ALA A 497 5.44 5.30 -32.20
N GLN A 498 5.57 5.45 -33.52
CA GLN A 498 4.92 4.56 -34.49
C GLN A 498 5.40 3.11 -34.34
N ALA A 499 6.71 2.88 -34.28
CA ALA A 499 7.26 1.53 -34.12
C ALA A 499 6.77 0.85 -32.83
N SER A 500 6.69 1.59 -31.72
CA SER A 500 6.13 1.06 -30.47
C SER A 500 4.60 0.86 -30.52
N TYR A 501 3.86 1.63 -31.33
CA TYR A 501 2.45 1.37 -31.60
C TYR A 501 2.24 0.10 -32.43
N ASP A 502 3.13 -0.17 -33.40
CA ASP A 502 3.11 -1.38 -34.21
C ASP A 502 3.35 -2.65 -33.37
N ILE A 503 4.16 -2.55 -32.29
CA ILE A 503 4.31 -3.63 -31.28
C ILE A 503 2.98 -3.89 -30.55
N LEU A 504 2.27 -2.85 -30.13
CA LEU A 504 0.97 -2.99 -29.46
C LEU A 504 -0.11 -3.60 -30.36
N GLN A 505 -0.11 -3.29 -31.66
CA GLN A 505 -1.01 -3.93 -32.61
C GLN A 505 -0.67 -5.42 -32.84
N GLN A 506 0.61 -5.78 -32.82
CA GLN A 506 1.04 -7.19 -32.85
C GLN A 506 0.64 -7.94 -31.57
N ALA A 507 0.78 -7.32 -30.40
CA ALA A 507 0.32 -7.90 -29.13
C ALA A 507 -1.21 -8.09 -29.10
N LYS A 508 -1.99 -7.10 -29.59
CA LYS A 508 -3.45 -7.21 -29.76
C LYS A 508 -3.82 -8.38 -30.69
N ALA A 509 -3.18 -8.48 -31.86
CA ALA A 509 -3.39 -9.59 -32.79
C ALA A 509 -2.96 -10.97 -32.23
N LEU A 510 -2.01 -11.04 -31.30
CA LEU A 510 -1.67 -12.27 -30.58
C LEU A 510 -2.71 -12.60 -29.48
N SER A 511 -3.24 -11.59 -28.78
CA SER A 511 -4.36 -11.76 -27.84
C SER A 511 -5.62 -12.29 -28.53
N ASP A 512 -5.97 -11.76 -29.71
CA ASP A 512 -7.12 -12.24 -30.49
C ASP A 512 -6.95 -13.71 -30.93
N ARG A 513 -5.72 -14.11 -31.30
CA ARG A 513 -5.37 -15.50 -31.62
C ARG A 513 -5.39 -16.42 -30.40
N PHE A 514 -5.01 -15.92 -29.22
CA PHE A 514 -5.14 -16.64 -27.96
C PHE A 514 -6.63 -16.93 -27.65
N THR A 515 -7.50 -15.91 -27.71
CA THR A 515 -8.94 -16.07 -27.50
C THR A 515 -9.59 -16.97 -28.56
N THR A 516 -9.16 -16.87 -29.82
CA THR A 516 -9.63 -17.75 -30.91
C THR A 516 -9.20 -19.21 -30.70
N ALA A 517 -7.96 -19.44 -30.25
CA ALA A 517 -7.44 -20.77 -29.94
C ALA A 517 -8.14 -21.39 -28.71
N LEU A 518 -8.44 -20.60 -27.68
CA LEU A 518 -9.28 -21.02 -26.55
C LEU A 518 -10.67 -21.47 -27.00
N ALA A 519 -11.35 -20.68 -27.83
CA ALA A 519 -12.67 -21.02 -28.36
C ALA A 519 -12.65 -22.28 -29.25
N ALA A 520 -11.53 -22.54 -29.93
CA ALA A 520 -11.29 -23.77 -30.70
C ALA A 520 -10.76 -24.95 -29.85
N GLN A 521 -10.57 -24.77 -28.54
CA GLN A 521 -9.93 -25.73 -27.61
C GLN A 521 -8.51 -26.16 -28.00
N ASP A 522 -7.79 -25.38 -28.82
CA ASP A 522 -6.36 -25.56 -29.05
C ASP A 522 -5.57 -24.88 -27.93
N TYR A 523 -5.49 -25.57 -26.80
CA TYR A 523 -4.77 -25.10 -25.61
C TYR A 523 -3.26 -24.93 -25.85
N THR A 524 -2.68 -25.60 -26.86
CA THR A 524 -1.26 -25.45 -27.22
C THR A 524 -1.04 -24.12 -27.92
N ALA A 525 -1.83 -23.82 -28.96
CA ALA A 525 -1.78 -22.54 -29.63
C ALA A 525 -2.17 -21.39 -28.68
N ALA A 526 -3.16 -21.59 -27.79
CA ALA A 526 -3.54 -20.59 -26.80
C ALA A 526 -2.37 -20.19 -25.88
N ARG A 527 -1.71 -21.15 -25.21
CA ARG A 527 -0.55 -20.82 -24.36
C ARG A 527 0.61 -20.21 -25.16
N ASN A 528 0.86 -20.70 -26.37
CA ASN A 528 1.93 -20.17 -27.22
C ASN A 528 1.68 -18.71 -27.65
N HIS A 529 0.45 -18.37 -28.09
CA HIS A 529 0.10 -16.98 -28.43
C HIS A 529 0.16 -16.05 -27.21
N TRP A 530 -0.27 -16.51 -26.04
CA TRP A 530 -0.21 -15.75 -24.78
C TRP A 530 1.24 -15.47 -24.34
N LEU A 531 2.09 -16.50 -24.35
CA LEU A 531 3.51 -16.36 -24.05
C LEU A 531 4.23 -15.43 -25.04
N GLN A 532 3.92 -15.55 -26.34
CA GLN A 532 4.46 -14.66 -27.37
C GLN A 532 4.01 -13.20 -27.17
N ALA A 533 2.73 -12.95 -26.84
CA ALA A 533 2.23 -11.59 -26.61
C ALA A 533 2.94 -10.91 -25.43
N ARG A 534 3.08 -11.63 -24.31
CA ARG A 534 3.75 -11.12 -23.11
C ARG A 534 5.25 -10.91 -23.34
N GLN A 535 5.93 -11.84 -24.00
CA GLN A 535 7.35 -11.72 -24.31
C GLN A 535 7.63 -10.57 -25.29
N LEU A 536 6.80 -10.42 -26.33
CA LEU A 536 6.88 -9.32 -27.30
C LEU A 536 6.77 -7.94 -26.64
N LEU A 537 5.93 -7.80 -25.61
CA LEU A 537 5.83 -6.54 -24.85
C LEU A 537 7.06 -6.35 -23.96
N TRP A 538 7.46 -7.38 -23.22
CA TRP A 538 8.65 -7.37 -22.36
C TRP A 538 9.96 -7.05 -23.10
N ASP A 539 10.17 -7.59 -24.30
CA ASP A 539 11.37 -7.33 -25.12
C ASP A 539 11.41 -5.90 -25.70
N HIS A 540 10.28 -5.17 -25.67
CA HIS A 540 10.12 -3.85 -26.29
C HIS A 540 9.71 -2.75 -25.31
N PHE A 541 9.73 -2.99 -23.99
CA PHE A 541 9.48 -1.95 -22.98
C PHE A 541 10.46 -0.78 -23.17
N PRO A 542 10.00 0.49 -23.04
CA PRO A 542 10.84 1.68 -23.23
C PRO A 542 11.93 1.75 -22.16
N SER A 543 13.10 1.27 -22.57
CA SER A 543 14.31 1.12 -21.78
C SER A 543 15.45 2.02 -22.28
N ASP A 544 15.25 2.64 -23.45
CA ASP A 544 16.20 3.47 -24.20
C ASP A 544 16.24 4.94 -23.77
N ARG A 545 15.29 5.37 -22.93
CA ARG A 545 15.06 6.77 -22.57
C ARG A 545 14.35 6.92 -21.21
N PRO A 546 14.30 8.12 -20.62
CA PRO A 546 13.65 8.35 -19.33
C PRO A 546 12.16 7.95 -19.31
N THR A 547 11.77 7.15 -18.31
CA THR A 547 10.37 6.79 -17.96
C THR A 547 10.01 7.22 -16.54
N HIS A 548 10.90 7.93 -15.85
CA HIS A 548 10.75 8.22 -14.44
C HIS A 548 9.73 9.32 -14.13
N GLN A 549 9.18 9.21 -12.94
CA GLN A 549 8.35 10.22 -12.28
C GLN A 549 9.08 10.70 -11.02
N THR A 550 8.59 11.76 -10.38
CA THR A 550 9.15 12.22 -9.10
C THR A 550 8.74 11.25 -8.00
N GLU A 551 9.62 10.30 -7.65
CA GLU A 551 9.29 9.10 -6.87
C GLU A 551 10.42 8.69 -5.91
N ILE A 552 10.08 7.93 -4.86
CA ILE A 552 11.06 7.28 -3.98
C ILE A 552 11.65 6.08 -4.73
N ARG A 553 12.98 6.00 -4.83
CA ARG A 553 13.71 4.90 -5.48
C ARG A 553 14.73 4.38 -4.49
N ALA A 554 14.24 3.56 -3.56
CA ALA A 554 15.02 3.06 -2.44
C ALA A 554 15.71 1.73 -2.75
N ILE A 555 16.81 1.42 -2.05
CA ILE A 555 17.47 0.11 -2.13
C ILE A 555 18.02 -0.34 -0.77
N TRP A 556 17.85 -1.63 -0.44
CA TRP A 556 18.50 -2.24 0.71
C TRP A 556 19.96 -2.58 0.39
N PHE A 557 20.89 -1.98 1.13
CA PHE A 557 22.33 -2.21 1.01
C PHE A 557 22.76 -3.19 2.11
N ASP A 558 22.88 -4.45 1.71
CA ASP A 558 23.08 -5.60 2.59
C ASP A 558 24.52 -5.73 3.12
N ARG A 559 24.67 -6.40 4.27
CA ARG A 559 25.97 -6.72 4.90
C ARG A 559 26.90 -7.55 4.00
N GLY A 560 26.39 -8.26 3.00
CA GLY A 560 27.21 -8.91 1.97
C GLY A 560 27.90 -7.87 1.08
N SER A 561 27.13 -6.95 0.51
CA SER A 561 27.63 -5.80 -0.24
C SER A 561 28.57 -4.91 0.56
N ILE A 562 28.31 -4.69 1.87
CA ILE A 562 29.19 -3.88 2.75
C ILE A 562 30.54 -4.59 2.98
N VAL A 563 30.53 -5.88 3.33
CA VAL A 563 31.78 -6.66 3.51
C VAL A 563 32.54 -6.76 2.18
N ALA A 564 31.84 -6.88 1.05
CA ALA A 564 32.43 -6.90 -0.29
C ALA A 564 32.86 -5.51 -0.82
N ALA A 565 32.61 -4.42 -0.10
CA ALA A 565 33.23 -3.11 -0.34
C ALA A 565 34.60 -3.01 0.33
N GLY A 566 34.73 -3.52 1.57
CA GLY A 566 36.00 -3.71 2.29
C GLY A 566 36.72 -2.44 2.78
N ASN A 567 36.46 -1.27 2.18
CA ASN A 567 36.95 0.06 2.56
C ASN A 567 36.11 1.18 1.90
N ARG A 568 36.38 2.45 2.24
CA ARG A 568 35.69 3.62 1.66
C ARG A 568 35.66 3.64 0.13
N GLN A 569 36.76 3.31 -0.56
CA GLN A 569 36.80 3.37 -2.03
C GLN A 569 35.87 2.32 -2.64
N GLY A 570 35.93 1.07 -2.18
CA GLY A 570 35.04 0.00 -2.65
C GLY A 570 33.57 0.19 -2.24
N LEU A 571 33.30 1.12 -1.32
CA LEU A 571 31.97 1.59 -0.96
C LEU A 571 31.51 2.75 -1.86
N ALA A 572 32.38 3.72 -2.14
CA ALA A 572 32.16 4.81 -3.09
C ALA A 572 31.84 4.28 -4.48
N GLU A 573 32.62 3.31 -4.99
CA GLU A 573 32.40 2.63 -6.27
C GLU A 573 31.06 1.87 -6.36
N ARG A 574 30.34 1.69 -5.24
CA ARG A 574 28.97 1.15 -5.18
C ARG A 574 27.95 2.28 -5.15
N PHE A 575 28.14 3.30 -4.30
CA PHE A 575 27.29 4.49 -4.29
C PHE A 575 27.28 5.24 -5.64
N ASP A 576 28.41 5.29 -6.37
CA ASP A 576 28.49 5.81 -7.73
C ASP A 576 27.53 5.08 -8.69
N ARG A 577 27.40 3.76 -8.56
CA ARG A 577 26.48 2.94 -9.37
C ARG A 577 25.03 3.16 -8.95
N LEU A 578 24.76 3.30 -7.64
CA LEU A 578 23.43 3.61 -7.14
C LEU A 578 22.95 4.96 -7.70
N ALA A 579 23.78 6.00 -7.62
CA ALA A 579 23.53 7.31 -8.22
C ALA A 579 23.33 7.23 -9.74
N ALA A 580 24.21 6.50 -10.46
CA ALA A 580 24.08 6.28 -11.91
C ALA A 580 22.84 5.46 -12.31
N THR A 581 22.22 4.74 -11.38
CA THR A 581 20.91 4.07 -11.56
C THR A 581 19.73 4.88 -11.00
N GLY A 582 19.95 6.13 -10.61
CA GLY A 582 18.92 7.06 -10.13
C GLY A 582 18.34 6.75 -8.74
N ILE A 583 18.94 5.85 -7.97
CA ILE A 583 18.56 5.61 -6.56
C ILE A 583 18.70 6.91 -5.77
N ASN A 584 17.71 7.21 -4.91
CA ASN A 584 17.68 8.43 -4.08
C ASN A 584 17.55 8.15 -2.57
N THR A 585 17.39 6.89 -2.16
CA THR A 585 17.34 6.48 -0.75
C THR A 585 18.04 5.13 -0.55
N VAL A 586 18.86 5.00 0.49
CA VAL A 586 19.61 3.77 0.79
C VAL A 586 19.31 3.29 2.20
N PHE A 587 18.77 2.07 2.31
CA PHE A 587 18.53 1.38 3.57
C PHE A 587 19.77 0.54 3.92
N PHE A 588 20.71 1.13 4.68
CA PHE A 588 22.07 0.60 4.85
C PHE A 588 22.18 -0.33 6.07
N GLU A 589 22.55 -1.61 5.89
CA GLU A 589 22.45 -2.65 6.94
C GLU A 589 23.43 -2.45 8.10
N THR A 590 23.02 -1.59 9.03
CA THR A 590 23.82 -1.04 10.12
C THR A 590 23.94 -2.00 11.30
N VAL A 591 22.87 -2.77 11.58
CA VAL A 591 22.86 -3.80 12.62
C VAL A 591 22.24 -5.09 12.07
N ASN A 592 23.07 -6.11 11.85
CA ASN A 592 22.71 -7.44 11.34
C ASN A 592 23.04 -8.50 12.39
N ALA A 593 22.16 -9.49 12.64
CA ALA A 593 22.45 -10.62 13.54
C ALA A 593 22.93 -10.23 14.97
N SER A 594 22.51 -9.06 15.47
CA SER A 594 22.99 -8.40 16.70
C SER A 594 24.42 -7.84 16.70
N TYR A 595 25.05 -7.75 15.52
CA TYR A 595 26.33 -7.09 15.30
C TYR A 595 26.13 -5.72 14.61
N PRO A 596 26.59 -4.59 15.18
CA PRO A 596 26.76 -3.36 14.42
C PRO A 596 27.94 -3.47 13.46
N ILE A 597 27.85 -2.79 12.31
CA ILE A 597 28.98 -2.65 11.38
C ILE A 597 30.00 -1.60 11.86
N TYR A 598 29.59 -0.68 12.74
CA TYR A 598 30.33 0.48 13.23
C TYR A 598 30.89 0.24 14.66
N PRO A 599 31.81 1.08 15.19
CA PRO A 599 32.33 0.95 16.56
C PRO A 599 31.34 1.48 17.61
N SER A 600 30.44 0.61 18.08
CA SER A 600 29.44 0.91 19.12
C SER A 600 30.00 0.83 20.55
N ASN A 601 29.54 1.72 21.43
CA ASN A 601 29.72 1.67 22.89
C ASN A 601 28.55 0.96 23.59
N VAL A 602 27.47 0.66 22.87
CA VAL A 602 26.25 0.04 23.39
C VAL A 602 26.24 -1.47 23.17
N ALA A 603 26.69 -1.93 22.00
CA ALA A 603 26.73 -3.35 21.62
C ALA A 603 27.92 -4.10 22.25
N PRO A 604 27.79 -5.40 22.56
CA PRO A 604 28.85 -6.18 23.21
C PRO A 604 29.98 -6.61 22.26
N GLU A 605 29.75 -6.67 20.95
CA GLU A 605 30.72 -7.14 19.95
C GLU A 605 30.40 -6.47 18.59
N ARG A 606 31.41 -5.95 17.90
CA ARG A 606 31.29 -5.40 16.53
C ARG A 606 31.36 -6.54 15.49
N ASN A 607 30.70 -6.38 14.35
CA ASN A 607 30.74 -7.36 13.25
C ASN A 607 32.20 -7.71 12.85
N PRO A 608 32.68 -8.95 13.08
CA PRO A 608 34.08 -9.31 12.87
C PRO A 608 34.46 -9.47 11.39
N LEU A 609 33.49 -9.38 10.47
CA LEU A 609 33.75 -9.33 9.03
C LEU A 609 34.13 -7.93 8.54
N ILE A 610 34.05 -6.90 9.40
CA ILE A 610 34.42 -5.52 9.07
C ILE A 610 35.83 -5.22 9.62
N PRO A 611 36.79 -4.77 8.80
CA PRO A 611 38.11 -4.32 9.24
C PRO A 611 38.04 -3.30 10.40
N HIS A 612 38.73 -3.60 11.51
CA HIS A 612 38.65 -2.81 12.75
C HIS A 612 38.98 -1.30 12.59
N HIS A 613 39.80 -0.93 11.60
CA HIS A 613 40.23 0.45 11.35
C HIS A 613 39.28 1.26 10.45
N TRP A 614 38.27 0.62 9.87
CA TRP A 614 37.26 1.24 9.00
C TRP A 614 36.01 1.53 9.82
N ASP A 615 35.21 2.54 9.45
CA ASP A 615 33.82 2.69 9.89
C ASP A 615 32.91 2.84 8.65
N PRO A 616 32.22 1.76 8.22
CA PRO A 616 31.38 1.81 7.04
C PRO A 616 30.15 2.71 7.19
N LEU A 617 29.68 3.02 8.41
CA LEU A 617 28.49 3.86 8.57
C LEU A 617 28.82 5.34 8.37
N ALA A 618 29.93 5.81 8.96
CA ALA A 618 30.45 7.17 8.75
C ALA A 618 30.71 7.43 7.26
N ASP A 619 31.45 6.52 6.61
CA ASP A 619 31.71 6.62 5.17
C ASP A 619 30.43 6.56 4.34
N ALA A 620 29.46 5.70 4.68
CA ALA A 620 28.24 5.56 3.89
C ALA A 620 27.34 6.79 3.92
N VAL A 621 27.23 7.47 5.07
CA VAL A 621 26.46 8.73 5.19
C VAL A 621 27.09 9.80 4.28
N GLU A 622 28.39 10.02 4.43
CA GLU A 622 29.13 11.02 3.63
C GLU A 622 29.04 10.72 2.13
N LEU A 623 29.25 9.46 1.72
CA LEU A 623 29.16 9.03 0.32
C LEU A 623 27.73 9.10 -0.26
N ALA A 624 26.69 8.96 0.56
CA ALA A 624 25.30 9.15 0.12
C ALA A 624 25.01 10.64 -0.10
N HIS A 625 25.36 11.49 0.87
CA HIS A 625 25.15 12.94 0.83
C HIS A 625 25.97 13.62 -0.28
N GLU A 626 27.22 13.19 -0.51
CA GLU A 626 28.07 13.57 -1.67
C GLU A 626 27.32 13.44 -3.03
N ARG A 627 26.32 12.56 -3.11
CA ARG A 627 25.59 12.19 -4.33
C ARG A 627 24.09 12.54 -4.28
N GLY A 628 23.65 13.30 -3.28
CA GLY A 628 22.25 13.68 -3.11
C GLY A 628 21.29 12.51 -2.79
N MET A 629 21.81 11.41 -2.25
CA MET A 629 21.01 10.28 -1.75
C MET A 629 20.83 10.41 -0.23
N GLU A 630 19.65 10.06 0.27
CA GLU A 630 19.45 9.83 1.71
C GLU A 630 19.96 8.45 2.13
N LEU A 631 20.48 8.35 3.35
CA LEU A 631 20.81 7.09 4.01
C LEU A 631 19.99 6.90 5.28
N HIS A 632 19.17 5.85 5.32
CA HIS A 632 18.48 5.42 6.54
C HIS A 632 19.18 4.19 7.10
N ALA A 633 19.54 4.22 8.38
CA ALA A 633 20.21 3.10 9.02
C ALA A 633 19.25 1.91 9.20
N TRP A 634 19.49 0.81 8.49
CA TRP A 634 18.68 -0.41 8.59
C TRP A 634 19.15 -1.28 9.76
N VAL A 635 18.23 -1.58 10.66
CA VAL A 635 18.51 -2.28 11.93
C VAL A 635 17.59 -3.48 12.15
N TRP A 636 18.18 -4.63 12.49
CA TRP A 636 17.44 -5.79 12.98
C TRP A 636 17.00 -5.53 14.43
N THR A 637 15.71 -5.33 14.63
CA THR A 637 15.13 -4.87 15.90
C THR A 637 15.03 -5.99 16.94
N PHE A 638 14.21 -7.01 16.69
CA PHE A 638 14.05 -8.14 17.62
C PHE A 638 14.68 -9.45 17.14
N ALA A 639 15.11 -9.56 15.88
CA ALA A 639 15.90 -10.71 15.43
C ALA A 639 17.35 -10.61 15.94
N ALA A 640 17.89 -11.72 16.45
CA ALA A 640 19.25 -11.81 16.97
C ALA A 640 19.97 -13.01 16.36
N GLY A 641 21.28 -12.92 16.12
CA GLY A 641 22.06 -13.96 15.44
C GLY A 641 21.55 -14.31 14.03
N ASN A 642 22.28 -15.16 13.31
CA ASN A 642 21.80 -15.76 12.06
C ASN A 642 22.69 -16.96 11.66
N GLN A 643 22.11 -18.11 11.31
CA GLN A 643 22.88 -19.31 10.95
C GLN A 643 23.81 -19.13 9.74
N ARG A 644 23.44 -18.32 8.73
CA ARG A 644 24.35 -18.01 7.61
C ARG A 644 25.47 -17.05 8.05
N HIS A 645 25.16 -16.07 8.91
CA HIS A 645 26.20 -15.20 9.48
C HIS A 645 27.19 -16.03 10.32
N ASN A 646 26.70 -16.92 11.19
CA ASN A 646 27.52 -17.80 12.02
C ASN A 646 28.53 -18.59 11.17
N ALA A 647 28.11 -19.13 10.03
CA ALA A 647 28.99 -19.85 9.11
C ALA A 647 30.10 -18.97 8.51
N LEU A 648 29.87 -17.68 8.27
CA LEU A 648 30.89 -16.74 7.81
C LEU A 648 31.92 -16.39 8.91
N VAL A 649 31.50 -16.42 10.19
CA VAL A 649 32.34 -16.08 11.36
C VAL A 649 32.83 -17.30 12.13
N ASN A 650 32.75 -18.50 11.54
CA ASN A 650 33.17 -19.79 12.11
C ASN A 650 32.48 -20.17 13.45
N GLN A 651 31.27 -19.67 13.69
CA GLN A 651 30.42 -20.01 14.83
C GLN A 651 29.45 -21.16 14.48
N PRO A 652 29.02 -22.00 15.44
CA PRO A 652 28.06 -23.08 15.19
C PRO A 652 26.65 -22.55 14.91
N ASN A 653 25.82 -23.36 14.22
CA ASN A 653 24.40 -23.02 13.92
C ASN A 653 23.50 -22.82 15.16
N SER A 654 24.00 -23.13 16.36
CA SER A 654 23.36 -22.92 17.66
C SER A 654 23.82 -21.65 18.39
N TYR A 655 24.86 -20.96 17.91
CA TYR A 655 25.31 -19.69 18.49
C TYR A 655 24.25 -18.60 18.28
N PRO A 656 23.76 -17.93 19.33
CA PRO A 656 22.57 -17.08 19.22
C PRO A 656 22.88 -15.61 18.86
N GLY A 657 24.10 -15.32 18.41
CA GLY A 657 24.63 -13.95 18.28
C GLY A 657 25.23 -13.43 19.59
N PRO A 658 26.06 -12.38 19.54
CA PRO A 658 26.85 -11.91 20.68
C PRO A 658 25.98 -11.37 21.81
N LEU A 659 24.88 -10.70 21.47
CA LEU A 659 23.95 -10.11 22.45
C LEU A 659 23.24 -11.17 23.29
N LEU A 660 22.80 -12.28 22.68
CA LEU A 660 22.16 -13.38 23.41
C LEU A 660 23.16 -14.33 24.07
N ALA A 661 24.42 -14.36 23.62
CA ALA A 661 25.51 -15.01 24.35
C ALA A 661 25.86 -14.25 25.64
N ALA A 662 25.94 -12.91 25.57
CA ALA A 662 26.18 -12.04 26.72
C ALA A 662 24.97 -11.96 27.68
N HIS A 663 23.74 -11.99 27.15
CA HIS A 663 22.50 -11.85 27.92
C HIS A 663 21.46 -12.96 27.62
N PRO A 664 21.69 -14.23 28.00
CA PRO A 664 20.79 -15.35 27.66
C PRO A 664 19.35 -15.21 28.18
N THR A 665 19.12 -14.42 29.23
CA THR A 665 17.78 -14.14 29.80
C THR A 665 16.95 -13.16 28.95
N TRP A 666 17.56 -12.55 27.92
CA TRP A 666 16.88 -11.67 26.96
C TRP A 666 16.30 -12.46 25.77
N ALA A 667 16.64 -13.74 25.65
CA ALA A 667 16.13 -14.61 24.62
C ALA A 667 14.62 -14.85 24.74
N ASN A 668 13.99 -14.91 23.57
CA ASN A 668 12.63 -15.37 23.38
C ASN A 668 12.63 -16.84 22.98
N TYR A 669 11.48 -17.50 23.07
CA TYR A 669 11.36 -18.94 22.90
C TYR A 669 10.02 -19.33 22.27
N ASP A 670 10.00 -20.51 21.66
CA ASP A 670 8.75 -21.19 21.29
C ASP A 670 8.06 -21.85 22.50
N ASN A 671 6.86 -22.36 22.26
CA ASN A 671 6.06 -23.09 23.23
C ASN A 671 6.76 -24.35 23.79
N ALA A 672 7.64 -24.98 23.00
CA ALA A 672 8.48 -26.11 23.40
C ALA A 672 9.78 -25.71 24.13
N GLY A 673 10.12 -24.42 24.18
CA GLY A 673 11.34 -23.90 24.82
C GLY A 673 12.57 -23.84 23.92
N ARG A 674 12.43 -23.97 22.60
CA ARG A 674 13.52 -23.78 21.63
C ARG A 674 13.71 -22.29 21.36
N MET A 675 14.97 -21.85 21.33
CA MET A 675 15.33 -20.45 21.04
C MET A 675 15.22 -20.15 19.54
N ILE A 676 15.66 -21.07 18.68
CA ILE A 676 15.41 -21.05 17.23
C ILE A 676 14.25 -22.02 16.95
N PRO A 677 13.10 -21.55 16.43
CA PRO A 677 11.96 -22.43 16.12
C PRO A 677 12.21 -23.21 14.81
N PRO A 678 11.60 -24.40 14.63
CA PRO A 678 11.78 -25.21 13.42
C PRO A 678 11.36 -24.46 12.15
N GLY A 679 12.20 -24.55 11.11
CA GLY A 679 11.99 -23.87 9.83
C GLY A 679 12.41 -22.39 9.81
N GLN A 680 13.13 -21.90 10.83
CA GLN A 680 13.71 -20.54 10.85
C GLN A 680 15.21 -20.58 11.23
N THR A 681 15.95 -19.54 10.82
CA THR A 681 17.43 -19.52 10.81
C THR A 681 18.08 -18.69 11.91
N LYS A 682 17.28 -18.13 12.83
CA LYS A 682 17.68 -17.06 13.75
C LYS A 682 16.82 -17.02 15.03
N PRO A 683 17.39 -16.85 16.23
CA PRO A 683 16.64 -16.57 17.45
C PRO A 683 16.11 -15.12 17.47
N PHE A 684 15.27 -14.82 18.47
CA PHE A 684 14.73 -13.48 18.70
C PHE A 684 14.90 -13.05 20.16
N LEU A 685 14.95 -11.74 20.38
CA LEU A 685 14.87 -11.08 21.68
C LEU A 685 13.40 -11.11 22.19
N ASP A 686 13.19 -11.03 23.50
CA ASP A 686 11.86 -10.92 24.13
C ASP A 686 11.40 -9.46 24.14
N PRO A 687 10.41 -9.03 23.34
CA PRO A 687 9.98 -7.63 23.24
C PRO A 687 9.38 -7.07 24.53
N ALA A 688 8.92 -7.96 25.43
CA ALA A 688 8.44 -7.59 26.75
C ALA A 688 9.58 -7.33 27.75
N ASN A 689 10.84 -7.65 27.42
CA ASN A 689 11.95 -7.48 28.35
C ASN A 689 12.39 -6.01 28.41
N PRO A 690 12.27 -5.31 29.56
CA PRO A 690 12.63 -3.90 29.66
C PRO A 690 14.14 -3.65 29.47
N GLN A 691 14.99 -4.65 29.70
CA GLN A 691 16.42 -4.53 29.42
C GLN A 691 16.71 -4.57 27.92
N VAL A 692 15.96 -5.38 27.15
CA VAL A 692 16.01 -5.39 25.67
C VAL A 692 15.57 -4.05 25.11
N ARG A 693 14.41 -3.53 25.55
CA ARG A 693 13.90 -2.22 25.11
C ARG A 693 14.89 -1.09 25.41
N SER A 694 15.48 -1.12 26.62
CA SER A 694 16.51 -0.15 27.04
C SER A 694 17.83 -0.28 26.26
N TYR A 695 18.23 -1.49 25.88
CA TYR A 695 19.38 -1.73 25.00
C TYR A 695 19.12 -1.16 23.59
N LEU A 696 18.02 -1.58 22.96
CA LEU A 696 17.68 -1.17 21.58
C LEU A 696 17.51 0.36 21.49
N ARG A 697 16.79 0.97 22.44
CA ARG A 697 16.63 2.43 22.49
C ARG A 697 17.97 3.17 22.61
N ARG A 698 18.93 2.67 23.41
CA ARG A 698 20.29 3.25 23.47
C ARG A 698 21.06 3.06 22.16
N LEU A 699 20.99 1.88 21.55
CA LEU A 699 21.67 1.57 20.29
C LEU A 699 21.14 2.43 19.14
N PHE A 700 19.81 2.63 19.08
CA PHE A 700 19.18 3.50 18.11
C PHE A 700 19.46 4.98 18.39
N THR A 701 19.61 5.38 19.66
CA THR A 701 20.06 6.75 20.00
C THR A 701 21.48 6.97 19.49
N GLU A 702 22.43 6.07 19.80
CA GLU A 702 23.82 6.12 19.34
C GLU A 702 23.91 6.26 17.80
N ILE A 703 23.09 5.52 17.06
CA ILE A 703 23.04 5.63 15.59
C ILE A 703 22.60 7.04 15.13
N VAL A 704 21.59 7.65 15.75
CA VAL A 704 21.03 8.95 15.26
C VAL A 704 21.64 10.20 15.92
N THR A 705 22.47 10.04 16.95
CA THR A 705 23.22 11.15 17.56
C THR A 705 24.68 11.21 17.12
N GLU A 706 25.34 10.07 16.89
CA GLU A 706 26.75 10.05 16.50
C GLU A 706 26.97 10.04 14.97
N TYR A 707 25.93 9.73 14.18
CA TYR A 707 25.95 9.70 12.71
C TYR A 707 24.81 10.55 12.15
N ASP A 708 25.06 11.27 11.05
CA ASP A 708 24.05 12.13 10.43
C ASP A 708 23.15 11.37 9.45
N VAL A 709 22.50 10.32 9.96
CA VAL A 709 21.56 9.50 9.17
C VAL A 709 20.24 10.24 8.98
N ASP A 710 19.71 10.21 7.76
CA ASP A 710 18.46 10.89 7.41
C ASP A 710 17.23 10.20 8.03
N GLY A 711 17.37 8.93 8.38
CA GLY A 711 16.33 8.11 9.01
C GLY A 711 16.82 6.81 9.65
N LEU A 712 15.89 6.07 10.26
CA LEU A 712 16.11 4.75 10.85
C LEU A 712 15.08 3.75 10.30
N GLN A 713 15.56 2.70 9.64
CA GLN A 713 14.76 1.66 9.00
C GLN A 713 14.68 0.43 9.92
N LEU A 714 13.54 0.30 10.61
CA LEU A 714 13.24 -0.80 11.52
C LEU A 714 12.86 -2.06 10.74
N ASP A 715 13.70 -3.09 10.80
CA ASP A 715 13.40 -4.44 10.33
C ASP A 715 13.31 -5.41 11.52
N TYR A 716 12.67 -6.56 11.34
CA TYR A 716 12.34 -7.52 12.39
C TYR A 716 11.67 -6.89 13.61
N ILE A 717 10.90 -5.81 13.39
CA ILE A 717 10.00 -5.16 14.35
C ILE A 717 8.71 -5.98 14.50
N ARG A 718 8.87 -7.22 15.00
CA ARG A 718 7.83 -8.27 15.07
C ARG A 718 8.34 -9.50 15.82
N TYR A 719 7.47 -10.47 16.06
CA TYR A 719 7.85 -11.83 16.44
C TYR A 719 8.26 -12.65 15.18
N PRO A 720 8.95 -13.79 15.35
CA PRO A 720 9.19 -14.75 14.26
C PRO A 720 7.88 -15.29 13.66
N PHE A 721 7.98 -15.91 12.49
CA PHE A 721 6.83 -16.55 11.84
C PHE A 721 6.27 -17.68 12.70
N GLN A 722 4.94 -17.69 12.80
CA GLN A 722 4.18 -18.64 13.60
C GLN A 722 3.08 -19.29 12.76
N ASP A 723 2.71 -20.48 13.21
CA ASP A 723 1.59 -21.27 12.72
C ASP A 723 1.03 -22.04 13.93
N PRO A 724 0.04 -21.46 14.64
CA PRO A 724 -0.59 -22.10 15.78
C PRO A 724 -1.26 -23.44 15.44
N SER A 725 -1.70 -23.63 14.19
CA SER A 725 -2.37 -24.87 13.75
C SER A 725 -1.41 -26.06 13.69
N ALA A 726 -0.18 -25.85 13.19
CA ALA A 726 0.91 -26.82 13.29
C ALA A 726 1.63 -26.79 14.66
N GLY A 727 1.05 -26.17 15.68
CA GLY A 727 1.64 -26.05 17.02
C GLY A 727 2.90 -25.18 17.11
N ARG A 728 3.21 -24.37 16.08
CA ARG A 728 4.39 -23.49 16.01
C ARG A 728 4.05 -22.09 16.53
N SER A 729 4.02 -21.93 17.86
CA SER A 729 3.77 -20.63 18.51
C SER A 729 5.00 -20.12 19.27
N TYR A 730 5.17 -18.80 19.30
CA TYR A 730 6.36 -18.11 19.83
C TYR A 730 6.00 -16.92 20.73
N GLY A 731 6.97 -16.42 21.48
CA GLY A 731 6.79 -15.32 22.44
C GLY A 731 6.93 -15.75 23.90
N TYR A 732 7.39 -16.97 24.16
CA TYR A 732 7.46 -17.58 25.49
C TYR A 732 8.73 -17.18 26.27
N GLY A 733 9.27 -16.00 25.98
CA GLY A 733 10.35 -15.34 26.71
C GLY A 733 10.05 -15.14 28.21
N GLN A 734 11.11 -15.00 29.01
CA GLN A 734 10.98 -14.97 30.46
C GLN A 734 10.31 -13.69 30.98
N ALA A 735 10.38 -12.57 30.25
CA ALA A 735 9.67 -11.35 30.61
C ALA A 735 8.19 -11.45 30.21
N ALA A 736 7.92 -11.83 28.95
CA ALA A 736 6.56 -11.97 28.42
C ALA A 736 5.68 -12.90 29.27
N ARG A 737 6.13 -14.13 29.56
CA ARG A 737 5.38 -15.09 30.38
C ARG A 737 5.04 -14.55 31.77
N ARG A 738 6.00 -13.91 32.45
CA ARG A 738 5.80 -13.34 33.79
C ARG A 738 4.91 -12.10 33.79
N GLN A 739 4.85 -11.35 32.68
CA GLN A 739 3.93 -10.21 32.56
C GLN A 739 2.51 -10.68 32.31
N PHE A 740 2.29 -11.54 31.32
CA PHE A 740 0.98 -12.10 31.02
C PHE A 740 0.39 -12.83 32.24
N GLN A 741 1.17 -13.68 32.92
CA GLN A 741 0.71 -14.37 34.13
C GLN A 741 0.34 -13.43 35.28
N ARG A 742 0.95 -12.23 35.38
CA ARG A 742 0.53 -11.22 36.37
C ARG A 742 -0.75 -10.47 35.97
N GLN A 743 -1.06 -10.40 34.68
CA GLN A 743 -2.26 -9.74 34.16
C GLN A 743 -3.48 -10.68 34.16
N THR A 744 -3.30 -11.95 33.80
CA THR A 744 -4.39 -12.93 33.59
C THR A 744 -4.45 -14.03 34.64
N GLY A 745 -3.40 -14.22 35.44
CA GLY A 745 -3.23 -15.37 36.33
C GLY A 745 -2.70 -16.65 35.65
N VAL A 746 -2.59 -16.67 34.32
CA VAL A 746 -2.27 -17.88 33.52
C VAL A 746 -0.87 -17.79 32.93
N ASP A 747 -0.06 -18.85 33.05
CA ASP A 747 1.18 -18.98 32.28
C ASP A 747 0.83 -19.35 30.83
N PRO A 748 1.19 -18.55 29.81
CA PRO A 748 0.68 -18.79 28.46
C PRO A 748 1.17 -20.12 27.86
N ARG A 749 2.14 -20.83 28.46
CA ARG A 749 2.49 -22.20 28.07
C ARG A 749 1.39 -23.25 28.34
N THR A 750 0.45 -22.98 29.25
CA THR A 750 -0.71 -23.88 29.44
C THR A 750 -1.78 -23.68 28.37
N LEU A 751 -1.82 -22.52 27.70
CA LEU A 751 -2.82 -22.19 26.69
C LEU A 751 -2.67 -23.01 25.41
N ARG A 752 -3.79 -23.20 24.72
CA ARG A 752 -3.92 -23.81 23.39
C ARG A 752 -4.73 -22.86 22.48
N PRO A 753 -4.61 -22.95 21.14
CA PRO A 753 -5.45 -22.15 20.23
C PRO A 753 -6.95 -22.40 20.39
N SER A 754 -7.36 -23.52 20.97
CA SER A 754 -8.75 -23.82 21.36
C SER A 754 -9.29 -22.91 22.46
N ASP A 755 -8.43 -22.29 23.26
CA ASP A 755 -8.79 -21.48 24.43
C ASP A 755 -9.14 -20.04 23.99
N ARG A 756 -9.97 -19.92 22.94
CA ARG A 756 -10.12 -18.75 22.04
C ARG A 756 -9.85 -17.40 22.70
N ALA A 757 -10.66 -16.99 23.68
CA ALA A 757 -10.54 -15.68 24.33
C ALA A 757 -9.19 -15.45 25.05
N LEU A 758 -8.60 -16.48 25.68
CA LEU A 758 -7.28 -16.36 26.31
C LEU A 758 -6.14 -16.44 25.29
N TRP A 759 -6.34 -17.16 24.18
CA TRP A 759 -5.40 -17.18 23.06
C TRP A 759 -5.36 -15.83 22.31
N GLU A 760 -6.52 -15.22 22.13
CA GLU A 760 -6.70 -13.86 21.63
C GLU A 760 -6.02 -12.85 22.56
N THR A 761 -6.33 -12.87 23.87
CA THR A 761 -5.65 -12.04 24.88
C THR A 761 -4.12 -12.21 24.85
N TRP A 762 -3.61 -13.44 24.63
CA TRP A 762 -2.17 -13.71 24.48
C TRP A 762 -1.58 -13.16 23.17
N THR A 763 -2.40 -13.03 22.13
CA THR A 763 -2.00 -12.46 20.83
C THR A 763 -2.02 -10.94 20.89
N GLU A 764 -3.08 -10.34 21.44
CA GLU A 764 -3.13 -8.91 21.78
C GLU A 764 -1.95 -8.49 22.65
N PHE A 765 -1.67 -9.22 23.74
CA PHE A 765 -0.56 -8.92 24.65
C PHE A 765 0.78 -8.82 23.90
N ARG A 766 1.04 -9.76 22.97
CA ARG A 766 2.27 -9.80 22.16
C ARG A 766 2.31 -8.66 21.15
N THR A 767 1.22 -8.40 20.43
CA THR A 767 1.10 -7.23 19.54
C THR A 767 1.38 -5.93 20.30
N GLN A 768 0.78 -5.74 21.47
CA GLN A 768 1.03 -4.57 22.32
C GLN A 768 2.49 -4.42 22.74
N GLN A 769 3.30 -5.49 22.82
CA GLN A 769 4.73 -5.36 23.10
C GLN A 769 5.50 -4.73 21.94
N ILE A 770 5.09 -4.99 20.69
CA ILE A 770 5.68 -4.37 19.50
C ILE A 770 5.16 -2.94 19.36
N ASP A 771 3.85 -2.73 19.41
CA ASP A 771 3.22 -1.41 19.23
C ASP A 771 3.76 -0.37 20.22
N THR A 772 3.76 -0.71 21.51
CA THR A 772 4.32 0.19 22.53
C THR A 772 5.83 0.42 22.38
N PHE A 773 6.56 -0.49 21.70
CA PHE A 773 7.98 -0.28 21.42
C PHE A 773 8.18 0.65 20.21
N VAL A 774 7.34 0.57 19.19
CA VAL A 774 7.32 1.52 18.07
C VAL A 774 6.98 2.92 18.58
N ALA A 775 5.96 3.05 19.43
CA ALA A 775 5.62 4.28 20.15
C ALA A 775 6.79 4.84 21.00
N GLU A 776 7.41 4.00 21.82
CA GLU A 776 8.58 4.36 22.66
C GLU A 776 9.76 4.83 21.82
N VAL A 777 10.09 4.12 20.74
CA VAL A 777 11.21 4.46 19.85
C VAL A 777 10.93 5.74 19.07
N SER A 778 9.75 5.87 18.48
CA SER A 778 9.38 7.04 17.68
C SER A 778 9.39 8.31 18.52
N SER A 779 8.71 8.29 19.67
CA SER A 779 8.69 9.43 20.58
C SER A 779 10.08 9.75 21.14
N HIS A 780 10.89 8.75 21.51
CA HIS A 780 12.23 8.96 22.05
C HIS A 780 13.21 9.51 21.01
N LEU A 781 13.27 8.95 19.80
CA LEU A 781 14.22 9.40 18.79
C LEU A 781 13.89 10.79 18.25
N ARG A 782 12.59 11.11 18.06
CA ARG A 782 12.17 12.47 17.66
C ARG A 782 12.44 13.54 18.71
N GLN A 783 12.59 13.18 19.99
CA GLN A 783 13.06 14.12 21.04
C GLN A 783 14.56 14.47 20.89
N HIS A 784 15.34 13.64 20.21
CA HIS A 784 16.76 13.90 19.90
C HIS A 784 16.96 14.49 18.50
N ARG A 785 16.21 14.01 17.50
CA ARG A 785 16.25 14.45 16.09
C ARG A 785 14.82 14.61 15.56
N PRO A 786 14.19 15.81 15.65
CA PRO A 786 12.80 16.00 15.24
C PRO A 786 12.52 15.65 13.78
N ASP A 787 13.39 16.08 12.86
CA ASP A 787 13.29 15.83 11.41
C ASP A 787 13.81 14.43 10.96
N LEU A 788 14.05 13.50 11.90
CA LEU A 788 14.44 12.11 11.60
C LEU A 788 13.26 11.35 10.98
N LEU A 789 13.49 10.68 9.85
CA LEU A 789 12.48 9.81 9.24
C LEU A 789 12.53 8.40 9.86
N LEU A 790 11.36 7.83 10.12
CA LEU A 790 11.24 6.46 10.64
C LEU A 790 10.50 5.60 9.62
N SER A 791 11.12 4.48 9.26
CA SER A 791 10.62 3.56 8.24
C SER A 791 10.55 2.13 8.80
N ALA A 792 9.57 1.34 8.38
CA ALA A 792 9.40 -0.04 8.86
C ALA A 792 9.33 -1.05 7.72
N ALA A 793 10.12 -2.13 7.81
CA ALA A 793 10.07 -3.26 6.88
C ALA A 793 8.98 -4.24 7.35
N VAL A 794 7.91 -4.37 6.57
CA VAL A 794 6.68 -5.07 7.00
C VAL A 794 6.19 -6.07 5.96
N PHE A 795 5.40 -7.04 6.40
CA PHE A 795 4.74 -7.96 5.47
C PHE A 795 3.43 -7.37 4.91
N PRO A 796 3.15 -7.49 3.59
CA PRO A 796 1.88 -7.10 2.97
C PRO A 796 0.75 -8.13 3.21
N LEU A 797 0.93 -9.07 4.14
CA LEU A 797 -0.12 -10.00 4.56
C LEU A 797 -1.25 -9.23 5.25
N SER A 798 -2.47 -9.80 5.27
CA SER A 798 -3.63 -9.14 5.88
C SER A 798 -3.43 -8.87 7.38
N HIS A 799 -4.24 -7.95 7.92
CA HIS A 799 -4.25 -7.66 9.36
C HIS A 799 -4.34 -8.93 10.22
N HIS A 800 -5.35 -9.77 9.95
CA HIS A 800 -5.56 -11.03 10.68
C HIS A 800 -4.36 -11.98 10.56
N GLU A 801 -3.81 -12.15 9.34
CA GLU A 801 -2.64 -13.00 9.16
C GLU A 801 -1.41 -12.47 9.91
N ARG A 802 -1.16 -11.16 9.88
CA ARG A 802 -0.07 -10.54 10.65
C ARG A 802 -0.30 -10.70 12.15
N MET A 803 -1.52 -10.49 12.65
CA MET A 803 -1.82 -10.64 14.07
C MET A 803 -1.56 -12.07 14.55
N GLN A 804 -1.99 -13.10 13.81
CA GLN A 804 -1.78 -14.49 14.22
C GLN A 804 -0.34 -14.99 13.97
N LYS A 805 0.29 -14.62 12.84
CA LYS A 805 1.59 -15.18 12.41
C LYS A 805 2.81 -14.41 12.88
N LEU A 806 2.71 -13.10 13.15
CA LEU A 806 3.86 -12.19 13.31
C LEU A 806 3.73 -11.15 14.44
N GLN A 807 2.51 -10.80 14.83
CA GLN A 807 2.19 -9.68 15.72
C GLN A 807 2.80 -8.35 15.21
N GLN A 808 2.53 -8.00 13.94
CA GLN A 808 3.05 -6.79 13.26
C GLN A 808 1.87 -5.88 12.82
N ASN A 809 1.52 -4.88 13.64
CA ASN A 809 0.29 -4.06 13.55
C ASN A 809 0.54 -2.70 12.89
N TRP A 810 1.15 -2.71 11.71
CA TRP A 810 1.73 -1.51 11.11
C TRP A 810 0.70 -0.45 10.68
N GLU A 811 -0.56 -0.83 10.47
CA GLU A 811 -1.67 0.11 10.24
C GLU A 811 -1.96 0.99 11.46
N GLN A 812 -1.66 0.50 12.67
CA GLN A 812 -1.77 1.31 13.87
C GLN A 812 -0.62 2.30 13.97
N TRP A 813 0.62 1.87 13.72
CA TRP A 813 1.82 2.73 13.79
C TRP A 813 1.76 3.86 12.76
N ALA A 814 1.25 3.55 11.55
CA ALA A 814 0.98 4.50 10.48
C ALA A 814 -0.03 5.58 10.92
N ARG A 815 -1.22 5.19 11.38
CA ARG A 815 -2.26 6.11 11.90
C ARG A 815 -1.82 6.95 13.10
N GLN A 816 -0.94 6.42 13.92
CA GLN A 816 -0.42 7.11 15.10
C GLN A 816 0.76 8.05 14.78
N GLY A 817 1.18 8.13 13.50
CA GLY A 817 2.31 8.97 13.06
C GLY A 817 3.67 8.48 13.57
N GLU A 818 3.75 7.23 14.01
CA GLU A 818 4.94 6.68 14.64
C GLU A 818 6.00 6.29 13.61
N ILE A 819 5.56 5.90 12.41
CA ILE A 819 6.36 5.53 11.24
C ILE A 819 5.90 6.37 10.04
N ASP A 820 6.84 7.03 9.36
CA ASP A 820 6.56 7.85 8.17
C ASP A 820 6.41 7.00 6.90
N LEU A 821 7.21 5.93 6.78
CA LEU A 821 7.31 5.10 5.58
C LEU A 821 7.06 3.62 5.89
N ILE A 822 5.96 3.09 5.36
CA ILE A 822 5.58 1.68 5.46
C ILE A 822 6.16 0.93 4.26
N VAL A 823 7.28 0.24 4.46
CA VAL A 823 8.00 -0.45 3.39
C VAL A 823 7.58 -1.91 3.32
N THR A 824 6.71 -2.26 2.37
CA THR A 824 6.11 -3.60 2.29
C THR A 824 7.01 -4.58 1.54
N MET A 825 7.35 -5.72 2.14
CA MET A 825 8.11 -6.80 1.50
C MET A 825 7.24 -7.60 0.51
N SER A 826 6.81 -6.93 -0.55
CA SER A 826 5.89 -7.43 -1.59
C SER A 826 6.59 -8.29 -2.64
N TYR A 827 7.53 -9.12 -2.18
CA TYR A 827 8.41 -9.94 -3.01
C TYR A 827 7.61 -10.99 -3.77
N ALA A 828 7.48 -10.83 -5.08
CA ALA A 828 6.71 -11.69 -5.98
C ALA A 828 7.53 -12.09 -7.22
N MET A 829 7.33 -13.31 -7.71
CA MET A 829 8.01 -13.82 -8.92
C MET A 829 7.40 -13.35 -10.25
N ASP A 830 6.20 -12.75 -10.24
CA ASP A 830 5.59 -12.11 -11.41
C ASP A 830 4.85 -10.81 -11.04
N THR A 831 4.46 -10.03 -12.06
CA THR A 831 3.84 -8.72 -11.90
C THR A 831 2.42 -8.81 -11.33
N ASN A 832 1.65 -9.80 -11.77
CA ASN A 832 0.30 -10.03 -11.29
C ASN A 832 0.29 -10.29 -9.77
N ARG A 833 1.20 -11.13 -9.26
CA ARG A 833 1.31 -11.38 -7.81
C ARG A 833 1.85 -10.19 -7.03
N LEU A 834 2.70 -9.34 -7.61
CA LEU A 834 3.07 -8.06 -6.99
C LEU A 834 1.81 -7.21 -6.77
N GLN A 835 1.00 -7.00 -7.82
CA GLN A 835 -0.22 -6.19 -7.74
C GLN A 835 -1.23 -6.76 -6.71
N GLN A 836 -1.41 -8.09 -6.66
CA GLN A 836 -2.22 -8.76 -5.62
C GLN A 836 -1.74 -8.50 -4.18
N LEU A 837 -0.44 -8.28 -3.97
CA LEU A 837 0.13 -7.99 -2.65
C LEU A 837 0.11 -6.49 -2.30
N THR A 838 0.08 -5.59 -3.30
CA THR A 838 0.22 -4.15 -3.08
C THR A 838 -1.10 -3.38 -3.17
N MET A 839 -2.00 -3.71 -4.09
CA MET A 839 -3.27 -3.01 -4.27
C MET A 839 -4.09 -2.90 -2.97
N PRO A 840 -4.23 -3.95 -2.13
CA PRO A 840 -4.97 -3.89 -0.88
C PRO A 840 -4.41 -2.91 0.17
N TRP A 841 -3.29 -2.24 -0.10
CA TRP A 841 -2.66 -1.21 0.75
C TRP A 841 -2.49 0.14 0.04
N LEU A 842 -2.91 0.25 -1.22
CA LEU A 842 -2.69 1.42 -2.09
C LEU A 842 -4.00 2.00 -2.63
N THR A 843 -4.94 1.16 -3.09
CA THR A 843 -6.15 1.63 -3.79
C THR A 843 -7.36 1.85 -2.88
N GLU A 844 -7.44 1.13 -1.75
CA GLU A 844 -8.66 1.06 -0.95
C GLU A 844 -8.82 2.21 0.06
N PRO A 845 -9.92 3.00 0.01
CA PRO A 845 -10.26 4.00 1.03
C PRO A 845 -10.48 3.41 2.43
N ALA A 846 -10.66 2.09 2.53
CA ALA A 846 -10.76 1.36 3.79
C ALA A 846 -9.42 1.21 4.54
N ASN A 847 -8.31 1.67 3.95
CA ASN A 847 -6.99 1.72 4.56
C ASN A 847 -6.76 3.06 5.26
N ASP A 848 -7.40 3.24 6.42
CA ASP A 848 -6.98 4.24 7.39
C ASP A 848 -5.54 3.91 7.84
N LEU A 849 -4.57 4.57 7.22
CA LEU A 849 -3.13 4.52 7.53
C LEU A 849 -2.63 5.88 8.08
N GLY A 850 -3.55 6.80 8.40
CA GLY A 850 -3.20 8.19 8.64
C GLY A 850 -2.49 8.78 7.42
N THR A 851 -1.34 9.39 7.63
CA THR A 851 -0.57 10.06 6.56
C THR A 851 0.68 9.29 6.11
N ALA A 852 1.00 8.14 6.69
CA ALA A 852 2.23 7.42 6.37
C ALA A 852 2.25 6.92 4.91
N LEU A 853 3.36 7.13 4.20
CA LEU A 853 3.48 6.74 2.79
C LEU A 853 3.83 5.25 2.68
N VAL A 854 3.15 4.53 1.78
CA VAL A 854 3.42 3.12 1.49
C VAL A 854 4.45 3.00 0.36
N LEU A 855 5.47 2.16 0.57
CA LEU A 855 6.59 1.94 -0.35
C LEU A 855 6.76 0.43 -0.66
N PRO A 856 6.24 -0.06 -1.80
CA PRO A 856 6.35 -1.48 -2.14
C PRO A 856 7.77 -1.94 -2.49
N GLY A 857 8.17 -3.06 -1.89
CA GLY A 857 9.46 -3.70 -2.05
C GLY A 857 9.45 -4.80 -3.11
N ILE A 858 10.33 -4.67 -4.12
CA ILE A 858 10.63 -5.66 -5.16
C ILE A 858 11.92 -6.40 -4.78
N ARG A 859 11.97 -7.73 -4.98
CA ARG A 859 13.18 -8.53 -4.74
C ARG A 859 13.80 -8.97 -6.05
N LEU A 860 15.01 -8.50 -6.31
CA LEU A 860 15.77 -8.74 -7.53
C LEU A 860 16.38 -10.16 -7.61
N LEU A 861 16.59 -10.82 -6.46
CA LEU A 861 17.17 -12.16 -6.42
C LEU A 861 16.29 -13.18 -7.16
N ASN A 862 16.82 -13.72 -8.27
CA ASN A 862 16.17 -14.65 -9.20
C ASN A 862 14.95 -14.07 -9.96
N LEU A 863 14.77 -12.75 -9.95
CA LEU A 863 13.75 -12.07 -10.77
C LEU A 863 14.35 -11.71 -12.13
N PRO A 864 13.70 -12.02 -13.28
CA PRO A 864 14.18 -11.58 -14.59
C PRO A 864 14.14 -10.05 -14.74
N ASP A 865 15.06 -9.49 -15.51
CA ASP A 865 15.14 -8.05 -15.78
C ASP A 865 13.83 -7.49 -16.36
N SER A 866 13.23 -8.17 -17.34
CA SER A 866 11.93 -7.78 -17.94
C SER A 866 10.80 -7.74 -16.91
N VAL A 867 10.71 -8.74 -16.04
CA VAL A 867 9.73 -8.79 -14.95
C VAL A 867 10.02 -7.69 -13.91
N THR A 868 11.29 -7.33 -13.71
CA THR A 868 11.69 -6.21 -12.83
C THR A 868 11.19 -4.87 -13.39
N ILE A 869 11.34 -4.62 -14.69
CA ILE A 869 10.83 -3.39 -15.35
C ILE A 869 9.29 -3.36 -15.33
N ASP A 870 8.64 -4.48 -15.64
CA ASP A 870 7.18 -4.63 -15.64
C ASP A 870 6.58 -4.46 -14.22
N GLN A 871 7.27 -4.96 -13.18
CA GLN A 871 6.92 -4.71 -11.77
C GLN A 871 7.11 -3.25 -11.36
N ILE A 872 8.20 -2.58 -11.77
CA ILE A 872 8.39 -1.15 -11.51
C ILE A 872 7.29 -0.32 -12.19
N GLN A 873 6.95 -0.64 -13.44
CA GLN A 873 5.86 0.05 -14.14
C GLN A 873 4.49 -0.20 -13.47
N ALA A 874 4.21 -1.44 -13.03
CA ALA A 874 2.98 -1.74 -12.29
C ALA A 874 2.84 -0.93 -11.00
N LEU A 875 3.94 -0.55 -10.34
CA LEU A 875 3.91 0.34 -9.18
C LEU A 875 3.74 1.81 -9.58
N ARG A 876 4.34 2.24 -10.69
CA ARG A 876 4.18 3.59 -11.28
C ARG A 876 2.77 3.86 -11.81
N ASP A 877 2.04 2.81 -12.18
CA ASP A 877 0.64 2.87 -12.65
C ASP A 877 -0.38 2.76 -11.50
N LEU A 878 0.07 2.36 -10.30
CA LEU A 878 -0.70 2.32 -9.05
C LEU A 878 -0.49 3.61 -8.23
N PRO A 879 -1.33 3.89 -7.21
CA PRO A 879 -1.20 5.10 -6.40
C PRO A 879 -0.09 4.94 -5.34
N ALA A 880 1.14 4.72 -5.79
CA ALA A 880 2.33 4.51 -4.97
C ALA A 880 3.30 5.68 -5.08
N ASN A 881 3.98 5.99 -3.97
CA ASN A 881 4.93 7.11 -3.89
C ASN A 881 6.33 6.75 -4.41
N GLY A 882 6.52 5.52 -4.89
CA GLY A 882 7.78 4.97 -5.38
C GLY A 882 7.91 3.47 -5.10
N TYR A 883 9.13 2.96 -5.06
CA TYR A 883 9.45 1.56 -4.79
C TYR A 883 10.77 1.39 -4.01
N ALA A 884 10.96 0.20 -3.42
CA ALA A 884 12.20 -0.22 -2.78
C ALA A 884 12.75 -1.52 -3.41
N LEU A 885 14.06 -1.63 -3.61
CA LEU A 885 14.70 -2.79 -4.24
C LEU A 885 15.52 -3.61 -3.24
N PHE A 886 15.32 -4.92 -3.22
CA PHE A 886 16.11 -5.87 -2.40
C PHE A 886 16.94 -6.80 -3.31
N ALA A 887 18.27 -6.70 -3.39
CA ALA A 887 19.18 -5.78 -2.68
C ALA A 887 20.36 -5.34 -3.58
N VAL A 888 21.24 -4.49 -3.06
CA VAL A 888 22.43 -3.95 -3.77
C VAL A 888 23.27 -5.03 -4.45
N GLU A 889 23.45 -6.21 -3.83
CA GLU A 889 24.19 -7.33 -4.43
C GLU A 889 23.64 -7.71 -5.82
N ASN A 890 22.32 -7.72 -5.98
CA ASN A 890 21.67 -8.12 -7.22
C ASN A 890 21.64 -7.01 -8.28
N LEU A 891 21.56 -5.73 -7.88
CA LEU A 891 21.64 -4.61 -8.84
C LEU A 891 23.08 -4.42 -9.33
N VAL A 892 24.05 -4.30 -8.42
CA VAL A 892 25.47 -4.08 -8.76
C VAL A 892 26.07 -5.29 -9.49
N GLY A 893 25.59 -6.51 -9.19
CA GLY A 893 25.93 -7.72 -9.92
C GLY A 893 25.32 -7.85 -11.33
N ASN A 894 24.32 -7.04 -11.67
CA ASN A 894 23.61 -7.10 -12.96
C ASN A 894 23.92 -5.87 -13.84
N PRO A 895 24.81 -5.97 -14.84
CA PRO A 895 25.17 -4.85 -15.70
C PRO A 895 24.06 -4.46 -16.69
N ASN A 896 23.13 -5.36 -17.01
CA ASN A 896 22.02 -5.08 -17.93
C ASN A 896 20.96 -4.21 -17.24
N LEU A 897 20.52 -4.61 -16.04
CA LEU A 897 19.61 -3.81 -15.22
C LEU A 897 20.22 -2.45 -14.83
N GLN A 898 21.53 -2.38 -14.54
CA GLN A 898 22.24 -1.11 -14.37
C GLN A 898 22.13 -0.20 -15.61
N ALA A 899 22.34 -0.73 -16.81
CA ALA A 899 22.23 0.05 -18.05
C ALA A 899 20.80 0.54 -18.32
N ILE A 900 19.79 -0.31 -18.11
CA ILE A 900 18.37 0.07 -18.25
C ILE A 900 18.01 1.16 -17.24
N PHE A 901 18.44 1.05 -15.98
CA PHE A 901 18.17 2.09 -14.98
C PHE A 901 18.89 3.40 -15.30
N SER A 902 20.15 3.39 -15.77
CA SER A 902 20.83 4.63 -16.16
C SER A 902 20.17 5.36 -17.34
N GLN A 903 19.41 4.64 -18.18
CA GLN A 903 18.67 5.21 -19.31
C GLN A 903 17.25 5.65 -18.91
N THR A 904 16.59 4.92 -18.01
CA THR A 904 15.19 5.16 -17.62
C THR A 904 14.99 6.12 -16.44
N GLN A 905 15.96 6.25 -15.53
CA GLN A 905 15.79 6.95 -14.24
C GLN A 905 16.18 8.44 -14.25
N GLY A 906 16.68 8.94 -15.39
CA GLY A 906 17.09 10.33 -15.59
C GLY A 906 18.59 10.57 -15.41
N GLU A 907 19.10 11.68 -15.94
CA GLU A 907 20.50 12.07 -15.82
C GLU A 907 20.87 12.46 -14.37
N PRO A 908 21.98 11.95 -13.79
CA PRO A 908 22.34 12.18 -12.38
C PRO A 908 22.70 13.63 -11.98
N SER A 909 22.66 14.63 -12.86
CA SER A 909 23.03 16.01 -12.48
C SER A 909 22.31 17.12 -13.26
N VAL A 910 21.67 18.03 -12.52
CA VAL A 910 21.78 19.51 -12.60
C VAL A 910 20.78 20.14 -11.62
N THR A 911 19.63 19.48 -11.41
CA THR A 911 18.64 19.80 -10.35
C THR A 911 18.25 18.51 -9.63
N THR A 912 18.31 18.50 -8.30
CA THR A 912 17.91 17.34 -7.49
C THR A 912 16.39 17.13 -7.55
N THR A 913 15.96 15.98 -8.08
CA THR A 913 14.54 15.61 -8.15
C THR A 913 13.94 15.53 -6.75
N PRO A 914 12.80 16.21 -6.45
CA PRO A 914 12.22 16.27 -5.12
C PRO A 914 11.93 14.89 -4.49
N ILE A 915 12.59 14.58 -3.36
CA ILE A 915 12.33 13.34 -2.61
C ILE A 915 10.93 13.45 -1.96
N PRO A 916 9.98 12.53 -2.26
CA PRO A 916 8.56 12.73 -1.93
C PRO A 916 8.23 13.01 -0.45
N TYR A 917 8.93 12.39 0.50
CA TYR A 917 8.70 12.60 1.93
C TYR A 917 9.50 13.78 2.53
N ARG A 918 10.38 14.43 1.76
CA ARG A 918 11.03 15.70 2.16
C ARG A 918 10.37 16.92 1.52
N GLN A 919 9.91 16.77 0.28
CA GLN A 919 9.40 17.87 -0.55
C GLN A 919 8.01 17.55 -1.13
N PRO A 920 7.04 17.06 -0.33
CA PRO A 920 5.79 16.48 -0.83
C PRO A 920 4.99 17.42 -1.75
N PHE A 921 4.96 18.72 -1.44
CA PHE A 921 4.28 19.71 -2.27
C PHE A 921 4.95 19.94 -3.63
N ALA A 922 6.30 19.91 -3.69
CA ALA A 922 7.03 20.01 -4.95
C ALA A 922 6.86 18.73 -5.78
N THR A 923 6.88 17.56 -5.14
CA THR A 923 6.55 16.28 -5.78
C THR A 923 5.12 16.26 -6.32
N ALA A 924 4.14 16.76 -5.56
CA ALA A 924 2.74 16.87 -5.98
C ALA A 924 2.60 17.79 -7.21
N ALA A 925 3.23 18.96 -7.19
CA ALA A 925 3.24 19.90 -8.32
C ALA A 925 3.94 19.34 -9.57
N ALA A 926 5.03 18.58 -9.40
CA ALA A 926 5.74 17.91 -10.48
C ALA A 926 4.94 16.73 -11.07
N ARG A 927 4.31 15.89 -10.23
CA ARG A 927 3.44 14.79 -10.68
C ARG A 927 2.25 15.31 -11.50
N PHE A 928 1.63 16.41 -11.10
CA PHE A 928 0.57 17.04 -11.89
C PHE A 928 1.09 17.66 -13.21
N ALA A 929 2.31 18.20 -13.20
CA ALA A 929 2.96 18.69 -14.43
C ALA A 929 3.20 17.56 -15.44
N ASN A 930 3.63 16.38 -14.99
CA ASN A 930 3.79 15.20 -15.84
C ASN A 930 2.46 14.74 -16.47
N LEU A 931 1.36 14.71 -15.70
CA LEU A 931 0.02 14.41 -16.24
C LEU A 931 -0.37 15.39 -17.37
N ASN A 932 -0.12 16.69 -17.18
CA ASN A 932 -0.37 17.70 -18.21
C ASN A 932 0.51 17.51 -19.47
N GLN A 933 1.74 17.00 -19.34
CA GLN A 933 2.57 16.63 -20.49
C GLN A 933 1.98 15.44 -21.27
N GLU A 934 1.51 14.41 -20.57
CA GLU A 934 0.89 13.22 -21.19
C GLU A 934 -0.39 13.59 -21.95
N TRP A 935 -1.26 14.40 -21.32
CA TRP A 935 -2.47 14.91 -21.97
C TRP A 935 -2.14 15.81 -23.18
N ASN A 936 -1.14 16.70 -23.09
CA ASN A 936 -0.67 17.51 -24.22
C ASN A 936 -0.18 16.64 -25.40
N TYR A 937 0.64 15.60 -25.15
CA TYR A 937 1.12 14.69 -26.19
C TYR A 937 -0.03 13.92 -26.87
N LEU A 938 -1.08 13.58 -26.14
CA LEU A 938 -2.25 12.93 -26.71
C LEU A 938 -3.13 13.91 -27.49
N LEU A 939 -3.33 15.15 -27.00
CA LEU A 939 -4.04 16.22 -27.70
C LEU A 939 -3.38 16.62 -29.02
N GLU A 940 -2.06 16.85 -29.05
CA GLU A 940 -1.33 17.24 -30.27
C GLU A 940 -1.40 16.15 -31.36
N GLY A 941 -1.63 14.90 -30.97
CA GLY A 941 -1.77 13.76 -31.88
C GLY A 941 -3.20 13.30 -32.14
N ASP A 942 -4.24 14.06 -31.77
CA ASP A 942 -5.67 13.69 -31.90
C ASP A 942 -6.08 12.37 -31.19
N ARG A 943 -5.36 12.00 -30.12
CA ARG A 943 -5.48 10.73 -29.36
C ARG A 943 -6.06 10.89 -27.95
N LEU A 944 -6.78 11.96 -27.67
CA LEU A 944 -7.55 12.17 -26.43
C LEU A 944 -8.89 12.82 -26.79
N TRP A 945 -10.00 12.15 -26.44
CA TRP A 945 -11.35 12.59 -26.81
C TRP A 945 -12.18 12.91 -25.57
N ILE A 946 -12.54 14.19 -25.45
CA ILE A 946 -13.35 14.79 -24.39
C ILE A 946 -14.46 15.58 -25.10
N ARG A 947 -15.66 15.69 -24.53
CA ARG A 947 -16.77 16.41 -25.18
C ARG A 947 -16.44 17.90 -25.29
N ASP A 948 -16.77 18.54 -26.41
CA ASP A 948 -16.43 19.95 -26.68
C ASP A 948 -16.87 20.92 -25.56
N HIS A 949 -18.03 20.66 -24.94
CA HIS A 949 -18.58 21.46 -23.85
C HIS A 949 -17.96 21.17 -22.47
N GLU A 950 -17.20 20.08 -22.35
CA GLU A 950 -16.45 19.68 -21.14
C GLU A 950 -14.98 20.09 -21.22
N GLN A 951 -14.41 20.10 -22.44
CA GLN A 951 -12.99 20.36 -22.70
C GLN A 951 -12.52 21.71 -22.15
N ALA A 952 -13.34 22.76 -22.27
CA ALA A 952 -13.01 24.10 -21.76
C ALA A 952 -12.94 24.16 -20.22
N GLU A 953 -13.83 23.42 -19.53
CA GLU A 953 -13.87 23.38 -18.07
C GLU A 953 -12.73 22.53 -17.50
N TRP A 954 -12.46 21.37 -18.10
CA TRP A 954 -11.29 20.53 -17.80
C TRP A 954 -9.97 21.30 -17.91
N HIS A 955 -9.82 22.06 -19.01
CA HIS A 955 -8.64 22.88 -19.27
C HIS A 955 -8.48 23.97 -18.20
N HIS A 956 -9.55 24.70 -17.90
CA HIS A 956 -9.56 25.74 -16.88
C HIS A 956 -9.23 25.19 -15.48
N GLN A 957 -9.91 24.13 -15.04
CA GLN A 957 -9.65 23.53 -13.72
C GLN A 957 -8.23 22.96 -13.62
N SER A 958 -7.66 22.39 -14.69
CA SER A 958 -6.26 21.93 -14.67
C SER A 958 -5.28 23.10 -14.53
N GLN A 959 -5.47 24.20 -15.26
CA GLN A 959 -4.61 25.39 -15.11
C GLN A 959 -4.70 25.98 -13.70
N THR A 960 -5.90 26.03 -13.12
CA THR A 960 -6.13 26.45 -11.72
C THR A 960 -5.42 25.53 -10.72
N LEU A 961 -5.59 24.21 -10.86
CA LEU A 961 -4.95 23.21 -10.01
C LEU A 961 -3.42 23.29 -10.10
N GLN A 962 -2.86 23.27 -11.32
CA GLN A 962 -1.42 23.38 -11.56
C GLN A 962 -0.81 24.63 -10.92
N THR A 963 -1.50 25.77 -11.01
CA THR A 963 -1.07 27.05 -10.42
C THR A 963 -1.09 26.98 -8.89
N SER A 964 -2.16 26.46 -8.30
CA SER A 964 -2.28 26.33 -6.83
C SER A 964 -1.27 25.34 -6.23
N LEU A 965 -0.97 24.23 -6.92
CA LEU A 965 0.09 23.29 -6.53
C LEU A 965 1.48 23.94 -6.60
N GLN A 966 1.77 24.74 -7.64
CA GLN A 966 3.02 25.49 -7.73
C GLN A 966 3.15 26.55 -6.64
N GLN A 967 2.06 27.27 -6.32
CA GLN A 967 2.03 28.23 -5.21
C GLN A 967 2.29 27.55 -3.86
N LEU A 968 1.64 26.40 -3.60
CA LEU A 968 1.85 25.60 -2.39
C LEU A 968 3.28 25.05 -2.30
N ALA A 969 3.86 24.60 -3.41
CA ALA A 969 5.26 24.13 -3.46
C ALA A 969 6.28 25.24 -3.18
N GLN A 970 6.03 26.47 -3.65
CA GLN A 970 6.90 27.62 -3.45
C GLN A 970 6.73 28.27 -2.07
N GLN A 971 5.50 28.32 -1.54
CA GLN A 971 5.15 28.95 -0.27
C GLN A 971 4.17 28.08 0.53
N PRO A 972 4.67 27.06 1.25
CA PRO A 972 3.84 26.17 2.05
C PRO A 972 3.17 26.90 3.23
N SER A 973 1.84 26.89 3.26
CA SER A 973 1.03 27.47 4.34
C SER A 973 -0.31 26.74 4.46
N PRO A 974 -1.05 26.88 5.59
CA PRO A 974 -2.40 26.33 5.71
C PRO A 974 -3.38 26.88 4.65
N GLU A 975 -3.18 28.12 4.21
CA GLU A 975 -4.03 28.78 3.20
C GLU A 975 -3.73 28.26 1.78
N SER A 976 -2.45 28.14 1.40
CA SER A 976 -2.07 27.57 0.09
C SER A 976 -2.37 26.07 0.02
N PHE A 977 -2.27 25.35 1.15
CA PHE A 977 -2.71 23.96 1.26
C PHE A 977 -4.22 23.84 1.03
N ALA A 978 -5.03 24.61 1.76
CA ALA A 978 -6.49 24.56 1.62
C ALA A 978 -6.93 24.84 0.18
N LEU A 979 -6.35 25.87 -0.46
CA LEU A 979 -6.63 26.22 -1.85
C LEU A 979 -6.30 25.06 -2.81
N ALA A 980 -5.07 24.54 -2.77
CA ALA A 980 -4.65 23.47 -3.68
C ALA A 980 -5.42 22.16 -3.44
N ASN A 981 -5.72 21.83 -2.19
CA ASN A 981 -6.50 20.64 -1.83
C ASN A 981 -7.97 20.76 -2.29
N THR A 982 -8.61 21.92 -2.12
CA THR A 982 -9.97 22.14 -2.67
C THR A 982 -9.98 22.06 -4.19
N ASN A 983 -8.99 22.63 -4.87
CA ASN A 983 -8.88 22.52 -6.33
C ASN A 983 -8.66 21.07 -6.79
N LEU A 984 -7.85 20.29 -6.06
CA LEU A 984 -7.60 18.88 -6.36
C LEU A 984 -8.87 18.03 -6.19
N GLN A 985 -9.60 18.22 -5.08
CA GLN A 985 -10.85 17.51 -4.81
C GLN A 985 -11.94 17.83 -5.84
N GLN A 986 -12.04 19.09 -6.29
CA GLN A 986 -12.93 19.48 -7.40
C GLN A 986 -12.51 18.82 -8.71
N TYR A 987 -11.22 18.83 -9.04
CA TYR A 987 -10.68 18.22 -10.25
C TYR A 987 -10.94 16.70 -10.29
N GLN A 988 -10.65 15.99 -9.20
CA GLN A 988 -10.92 14.55 -9.06
C GLN A 988 -12.42 14.23 -9.19
N ALA A 989 -13.31 15.04 -8.59
CA ALA A 989 -14.75 14.81 -8.67
C ALA A 989 -15.32 14.93 -10.10
N ASN A 990 -14.69 15.73 -10.96
CA ASN A 990 -15.09 15.91 -12.36
C ASN A 990 -14.33 14.99 -13.34
N PHE A 991 -13.21 14.39 -12.91
CA PHE A 991 -12.29 13.65 -13.78
C PHE A 991 -12.93 12.48 -14.52
N ASP A 992 -13.64 11.60 -13.80
CA ASP A 992 -14.30 10.42 -14.37
C ASP A 992 -15.41 10.83 -15.38
N GLN A 993 -16.01 12.04 -15.26
CA GLN A 993 -16.95 12.56 -16.26
C GLN A 993 -16.25 12.98 -17.56
N TRP A 994 -15.17 13.78 -17.47
CA TRP A 994 -14.44 14.28 -18.64
C TRP A 994 -13.80 13.14 -19.43
N MET A 995 -13.28 12.12 -18.75
CA MET A 995 -12.63 10.98 -19.37
C MET A 995 -13.61 9.88 -19.84
N ALA A 996 -14.92 10.02 -19.59
CA ALA A 996 -15.91 8.97 -19.82
C ALA A 996 -16.02 8.46 -21.27
N LEU A 997 -15.70 9.29 -22.28
CA LEU A 997 -15.63 8.82 -23.68
C LEU A 997 -14.34 8.04 -23.98
N TYR A 998 -13.25 8.40 -23.31
CA TYR A 998 -11.92 7.85 -23.52
C TYR A 998 -11.70 6.53 -22.77
N ASP A 999 -12.31 6.39 -21.58
CA ASP A 999 -12.31 5.18 -20.75
C ASP A 999 -12.83 3.94 -21.51
N LEU A 1000 -13.81 4.14 -22.40
CA LEU A 1000 -14.42 3.09 -23.24
C LEU A 1000 -13.40 2.29 -24.07
N GLU A 1001 -12.27 2.90 -24.44
CA GLU A 1001 -11.19 2.26 -25.21
C GLU A 1001 -9.86 2.18 -24.43
N HIS A 1002 -9.66 3.04 -23.42
CA HIS A 1002 -8.39 3.23 -22.72
C HIS A 1002 -8.48 3.20 -21.18
N SER A 1003 -9.43 2.47 -20.61
CA SER A 1003 -9.67 2.42 -19.15
C SER A 1003 -8.45 2.13 -18.27
N TYR A 1004 -7.46 1.35 -18.72
CA TYR A 1004 -6.21 1.18 -17.98
C TYR A 1004 -5.45 2.51 -17.79
N ARG A 1005 -5.41 3.35 -18.83
CA ARG A 1005 -4.77 4.67 -18.82
C ARG A 1005 -5.55 5.68 -17.98
N VAL A 1006 -6.89 5.68 -18.09
CA VAL A 1006 -7.76 6.54 -17.27
C VAL A 1006 -7.64 6.18 -15.79
N GLN A 1007 -7.62 4.88 -15.45
CA GLN A 1007 -7.37 4.43 -14.07
C GLN A 1007 -5.94 4.77 -13.60
N THR A 1008 -4.94 4.72 -14.46
CA THR A 1008 -3.56 5.14 -14.15
C THR A 1008 -3.50 6.62 -13.78
N TRP A 1009 -4.14 7.49 -14.57
CA TRP A 1009 -4.23 8.92 -14.25
C TRP A 1009 -5.02 9.19 -12.97
N SER A 1010 -6.12 8.46 -12.73
CA SER A 1010 -6.87 8.49 -11.45
C SER A 1010 -5.97 8.11 -10.27
N ASN A 1011 -5.14 7.07 -10.41
CA ASN A 1011 -4.16 6.67 -9.40
C ASN A 1011 -3.08 7.73 -9.16
N HIS A 1012 -2.62 8.44 -10.20
CA HIS A 1012 -1.67 9.54 -10.06
C HIS A 1012 -2.28 10.73 -9.31
N LEU A 1013 -3.54 11.09 -9.59
CA LEU A 1013 -4.28 12.12 -8.83
C LEU A 1013 -4.45 11.73 -7.35
N ASN A 1014 -4.72 10.45 -7.07
CA ASN A 1014 -4.81 9.95 -5.69
C ASN A 1014 -3.45 10.02 -4.97
N THR A 1015 -2.33 9.76 -5.68
CA THR A 1015 -0.97 9.93 -5.14
C THR A 1015 -0.68 11.40 -4.81
N ILE A 1016 -1.17 12.33 -5.64
CA ILE A 1016 -1.06 13.77 -5.36
C ILE A 1016 -1.82 14.13 -4.06
N SER A 1017 -3.01 13.57 -3.81
CA SER A 1017 -3.73 13.78 -2.54
C SER A 1017 -2.94 13.29 -1.33
N GLN A 1018 -2.44 12.05 -1.36
CA GLN A 1018 -1.58 11.48 -0.31
C GLN A 1018 -0.38 12.38 0.04
N LEU A 1019 0.26 12.96 -0.98
CA LEU A 1019 1.38 13.88 -0.80
C LEU A 1019 0.94 15.21 -0.17
N LEU A 1020 -0.20 15.78 -0.57
CA LEU A 1020 -0.74 16.99 0.06
C LEU A 1020 -1.07 16.73 1.54
N GLU A 1021 -1.66 15.59 1.87
CA GLU A 1021 -2.05 15.20 3.22
C GLU A 1021 -0.82 14.93 4.12
N TYR A 1022 0.17 14.18 3.63
CA TYR A 1022 1.46 14.01 4.32
C TYR A 1022 2.17 15.35 4.53
N GLY A 1023 2.25 16.19 3.50
CA GLY A 1023 2.84 17.52 3.59
C GLY A 1023 2.14 18.41 4.62
N ALA A 1024 0.80 18.39 4.68
CA ALA A 1024 0.03 19.16 5.66
C ALA A 1024 0.28 18.69 7.10
N HIS A 1025 0.39 17.38 7.33
CA HIS A 1025 0.78 16.83 8.63
C HIS A 1025 2.20 17.29 9.03
N GLN A 1026 3.15 17.29 8.10
CA GLN A 1026 4.51 17.79 8.34
C GLN A 1026 4.58 19.33 8.50
N LEU A 1027 3.60 20.11 8.01
CA LEU A 1027 3.46 21.54 8.32
C LEU A 1027 2.84 21.79 9.71
N ALA A 1028 1.97 20.89 10.18
CA ALA A 1028 1.24 21.05 11.45
C ALA A 1028 2.09 20.72 12.69
N GLN A 1029 3.18 19.97 12.54
CA GLN A 1029 4.10 19.70 13.65
C GLN A 1029 4.87 20.97 14.07
N PRO A 1030 5.03 21.23 15.38
CA PRO A 1030 5.70 22.43 15.86
C PRO A 1030 7.16 22.46 15.42
N ALA A 1031 7.59 23.56 14.80
CA ALA A 1031 8.91 23.72 14.17
C ALA A 1031 10.06 23.84 15.19
N HIS A 1032 10.35 22.76 15.92
CA HIS A 1032 11.51 22.62 16.77
C HIS A 1032 12.70 22.08 15.96
N GLY A 1033 13.49 22.99 15.38
CA GLY A 1033 14.83 22.66 14.92
C GLY A 1033 15.03 22.44 13.42
N ARG A 1034 14.03 22.74 12.56
CA ARG A 1034 14.22 22.79 11.10
C ARG A 1034 15.29 23.81 10.73
N HIS A 1035 16.53 23.35 10.62
CA HIS A 1035 17.56 24.05 9.86
C HIS A 1035 17.16 23.97 8.38
N PRO A 1036 17.02 25.10 7.66
CA PRO A 1036 16.94 25.03 6.22
C PRO A 1036 18.27 24.48 5.70
N LEU A 1037 18.19 23.38 4.94
CA LEU A 1037 19.27 23.00 4.03
C LEU A 1037 19.33 24.08 2.94
N ILE A 1038 20.21 25.06 3.17
CA ILE A 1038 20.57 26.08 2.19
C ILE A 1038 21.46 25.40 1.12
N PRO A 1039 21.21 25.62 -0.18
CA PRO A 1039 21.87 24.91 -1.28
C PRO A 1039 23.36 25.20 -1.42
#